data_AF-A0A8J1LTA5-F1
#
_entry.id   AF-A0A8J1LTA5-F1
#
_cell.length_a   1.000
_cell.length_b   1.000
_cell.length_c   1.000
_cell.angle_alpha   90.00
_cell.angle_beta   90.00
_cell.angle_gamma   90.00
#
_symmetry.space_group_name_H-M   'P 1'
#
loop_
_entity.id
_entity.type
_entity.pdbx_description
1 polymer ?
#
loop_
_entity_poly.entity_id
_entity_poly.type
_entity_poly.pdbx_seq_one_letter_code
_entity_poly.pdbx_strand_id
1 'polypeptide(L)'
;MVKCSVLTLFLFYNCFFFFLCFPPSNFIFTAFYLSLPRCPFPSFSPLSAHAHSARRGESAWWRRGSIQRKRNNGKRRAAEELEEDGQRDAESSTPLANMKVYKEVIRDDIVPLSARHHDRNTSEPISFFLSNLEELFSWKPTNQDAFNVAVVPVAKRHPPIESQRPKTLVCHDMMGGYLDDRFIQGSGAQQPYVFYHWQHIDIFVYFSHHMFTLPPVCWTNAAHKHGVCVLGTFITEWDNGAKMCESFLAGEESTYHAVADQMVRLAEYYKFDGWLINIENVLSPVAVSNMLLFLTYLKEQLHKRIPGGMVLWYDSIIHEGELKWQNELNDKNRNFFDVCDGIFTNYNWTEEHLQRMTEEPRRTDIYVGVDIFARGEVVGGKFDTVKSLEMIRQYGLSAALFAPGWVYECLEKEQFLQNQDKFWSLLESQLPIHSLCLLPICSSFCLGYGKKRYSFGEEEDSGPWFNLSAQEVQPIFSEVQPKDGKGGRVKSQICQEVAWHGGSSLLIEGSLPSGIDGVTVRLFSLHVPAPPKLLLALVYKMENSSNVAVSLELSTQDAKSCNVDSINALSVESMVQTLQPLTEPPLPVAETQQNHKHGWEQRYYEVHLSDCYINSLSMRFSQLTPQEEEETFTCRIGEIRVLDFSHPPSLPVQPTDLSLSHVRWLQNEETNQLFVSLTLHWSHSMENIRHFRVFCRGVTCRLPPPSRPPPPSRPHLLGLAHACVYRVVDLEVPDPCPSSHGQIEFAVQPISKEGFEPVPPLWGQLVLDYVKETQTEV
;
A
#
# COMPACT_ATOMS: atom_id res chain seq x y z
N MET A 1 -9.46 50.40 -29.73
CA MET A 1 -10.84 49.90 -29.54
C MET A 1 -10.74 48.40 -29.34
N VAL A 2 -10.37 47.97 -28.13
CA VAL A 2 -11.26 47.54 -27.00
C VAL A 2 -11.87 46.17 -27.33
N LYS A 3 -11.26 45.05 -26.88
CA LYS A 3 -11.41 44.33 -25.58
C LYS A 3 -12.77 43.63 -25.40
N CYS A 4 -12.70 42.40 -24.86
CA CYS A 4 -13.78 41.53 -24.31
C CYS A 4 -14.50 40.66 -25.36
N SER A 5 -14.69 39.32 -25.23
CA SER A 5 -14.65 38.42 -24.08
C SER A 5 -14.33 36.98 -24.51
N VAL A 6 -13.30 36.37 -23.91
CA VAL A 6 -13.12 34.92 -23.84
C VAL A 6 -13.81 34.47 -22.56
N LEU A 7 -15.11 34.15 -22.64
CA LEU A 7 -15.84 33.56 -21.52
C LEU A 7 -17.16 32.91 -21.98
N THR A 8 -17.12 31.90 -22.86
CA THR A 8 -18.25 30.96 -23.06
C THR A 8 -17.76 29.75 -23.86
N LEU A 9 -17.00 28.82 -23.26
CA LEU A 9 -16.88 27.46 -23.81
C LEU A 9 -16.37 26.43 -22.78
N PHE A 10 -16.66 26.64 -21.49
CA PHE A 10 -16.22 25.78 -20.38
C PHE A 10 -17.37 25.35 -19.45
N LEU A 11 -18.60 25.30 -19.97
CA LEU A 11 -19.81 25.01 -19.18
C LEU A 11 -20.74 23.95 -19.81
N PHE A 12 -20.24 23.09 -20.71
CA PHE A 12 -21.08 22.06 -21.35
C PHE A 12 -20.61 20.60 -21.17
N TYR A 13 -19.63 20.33 -20.31
CA TYR A 13 -19.20 18.95 -20.00
C TYR A 13 -19.34 18.53 -18.52
N ASN A 14 -19.98 19.35 -17.68
CA ASN A 14 -20.13 19.07 -16.23
C ASN A 14 -21.58 18.81 -15.77
N CYS A 15 -22.53 18.57 -16.68
CA CYS A 15 -23.94 18.34 -16.32
C CYS A 15 -24.49 16.94 -16.62
N PHE A 16 -23.65 15.95 -16.96
CA PHE A 16 -24.13 14.58 -17.25
C PHE A 16 -23.86 13.55 -16.14
N PHE A 17 -23.28 13.95 -15.01
CA PHE A 17 -23.06 13.05 -13.84
C PHE A 17 -23.99 13.33 -12.65
N PHE A 18 -25.09 14.05 -12.86
CA PHE A 18 -25.98 14.52 -11.78
C PHE A 18 -27.36 13.85 -11.70
N PHE A 19 -27.56 12.70 -12.34
CA PHE A 19 -28.75 11.87 -12.11
C PHE A 19 -28.36 10.46 -11.69
N LEU A 20 -28.12 10.30 -10.38
CA LEU A 20 -28.10 9.01 -9.72
C LEU A 20 -29.28 8.99 -8.73
N CYS A 21 -30.15 7.99 -8.92
CA CYS A 21 -31.25 7.56 -8.06
C CYS A 21 -32.51 8.47 -7.95
N PHE A 22 -33.43 8.34 -8.93
CA PHE A 22 -34.88 8.56 -8.74
C PHE A 22 -35.69 7.56 -9.59
N PRO A 23 -36.90 7.11 -9.15
CA PRO A 23 -37.72 6.13 -9.88
C PRO A 23 -38.57 6.83 -10.97
N PRO A 24 -38.92 6.16 -12.09
CA PRO A 24 -39.74 6.78 -13.12
C PRO A 24 -41.23 6.65 -12.79
N SER A 25 -41.88 7.77 -12.48
CA SER A 25 -43.33 7.89 -12.56
C SER A 25 -43.76 8.35 -13.96
N ASN A 26 -44.51 7.50 -14.65
CA ASN A 26 -45.46 7.75 -15.74
C ASN A 26 -45.14 8.87 -16.75
N PHE A 27 -44.57 8.50 -17.90
CA PHE A 27 -44.88 9.18 -19.16
C PHE A 27 -44.98 8.17 -20.32
N ILE A 28 -46.18 8.10 -20.89
CA ILE A 28 -46.54 7.39 -22.11
C ILE A 28 -45.97 8.19 -23.28
N PHE A 29 -45.15 7.59 -24.15
CA PHE A 29 -45.07 8.00 -25.55
C PHE A 29 -44.76 6.85 -26.50
N THR A 30 -45.44 6.93 -27.64
CA THR A 30 -45.78 5.91 -28.62
C THR A 30 -44.62 5.51 -29.52
N ALA A 31 -44.60 4.24 -29.92
CA ALA A 31 -43.66 3.61 -30.84
C ALA A 31 -43.63 4.22 -32.25
N PHE A 32 -42.46 4.20 -32.88
CA PHE A 32 -42.33 4.05 -34.33
C PHE A 32 -41.22 3.04 -34.68
N TYR A 33 -41.66 1.93 -35.28
CA TYR A 33 -40.87 0.92 -35.96
C TYR A 33 -40.17 1.50 -37.18
N LEU A 34 -38.92 1.09 -37.44
CA LEU A 34 -38.41 0.88 -38.80
C LEU A 34 -37.37 -0.25 -38.78
N SER A 35 -37.51 -1.12 -39.78
CA SER A 35 -37.01 -2.49 -39.83
C SER A 35 -35.94 -2.66 -40.92
N LEU A 36 -35.19 -3.77 -40.80
CA LEU A 36 -34.49 -4.57 -41.84
C LEU A 36 -33.00 -4.25 -42.14
N PRO A 37 -32.19 -5.23 -42.63
CA PRO A 37 -32.28 -6.71 -42.50
C PRO A 37 -30.94 -7.43 -42.17
N ARG A 38 -31.07 -8.68 -41.70
CA ARG A 38 -30.02 -9.73 -41.64
C ARG A 38 -29.85 -10.42 -43.00
N CYS A 39 -28.66 -10.98 -43.25
CA CYS A 39 -28.42 -12.12 -44.15
C CYS A 39 -26.99 -12.73 -43.92
N PRO A 40 -26.67 -13.96 -44.38
CA PRO A 40 -26.44 -15.11 -43.48
C PRO A 40 -25.06 -15.81 -43.61
N PHE A 41 -24.77 -16.70 -42.66
CA PHE A 41 -23.74 -17.75 -42.75
C PHE A 41 -24.25 -18.99 -43.53
N PRO A 42 -23.32 -19.84 -44.03
CA PRO A 42 -23.46 -21.27 -43.79
C PRO A 42 -22.15 -21.99 -43.38
N SER A 43 -22.26 -22.72 -42.27
CA SER A 43 -21.83 -24.11 -41.98
C SER A 43 -20.60 -24.75 -42.65
N PHE A 44 -19.72 -25.34 -41.83
CA PHE A 44 -19.21 -26.70 -42.04
C PHE A 44 -18.88 -27.39 -40.70
N SER A 45 -19.21 -28.68 -40.63
CA SER A 45 -18.87 -29.67 -39.58
C SER A 45 -18.73 -31.04 -40.29
N PRO A 46 -18.33 -32.13 -39.63
CA PRO A 46 -17.09 -32.37 -38.90
C PRO A 46 -16.38 -33.65 -39.44
N LEU A 47 -15.12 -33.90 -39.06
CA LEU A 47 -14.51 -35.23 -39.24
C LEU A 47 -13.72 -35.65 -38.01
N SER A 48 -14.13 -36.81 -37.48
CA SER A 48 -13.52 -37.65 -36.47
C SER A 48 -12.25 -38.36 -37.00
N ALA A 49 -11.30 -38.69 -36.11
CA ALA A 49 -11.04 -40.08 -35.67
C ALA A 49 -9.62 -40.30 -35.10
N HIS A 50 -9.59 -41.12 -34.04
CA HIS A 50 -8.55 -42.04 -33.55
C HIS A 50 -7.27 -41.44 -32.92
N ALA A 51 -7.07 -41.56 -31.60
CA ALA A 51 -6.79 -42.76 -30.78
C ALA A 51 -5.35 -43.30 -30.94
N HIS A 52 -4.55 -43.15 -29.88
CA HIS A 52 -3.64 -44.21 -29.42
C HIS A 52 -3.23 -44.01 -27.94
N SER A 53 -3.26 -45.13 -27.23
CA SER A 53 -2.88 -45.31 -25.82
C SER A 53 -1.38 -45.33 -25.59
N ALA A 54 -0.90 -45.03 -24.38
CA ALA A 54 -0.29 -46.02 -23.47
C ALA A 54 0.51 -45.39 -22.30
N ARG A 55 0.04 -45.71 -21.09
CA ARG A 55 0.78 -46.28 -19.93
C ARG A 55 2.04 -45.62 -19.34
N ARG A 56 1.87 -45.35 -18.03
CA ARG A 56 2.69 -45.75 -16.85
C ARG A 56 4.07 -45.12 -16.62
N GLY A 57 4.25 -44.67 -15.37
CA GLY A 57 5.56 -44.52 -14.76
C GLY A 57 5.50 -43.81 -13.40
N GLU A 58 5.10 -44.52 -12.35
CA GLU A 58 5.41 -44.16 -10.95
C GLU A 58 6.93 -44.24 -10.71
N SER A 59 7.48 -43.35 -9.88
CA SER A 59 8.29 -43.72 -8.70
C SER A 59 8.89 -42.50 -8.00
N ALA A 60 8.59 -42.40 -6.70
CA ALA A 60 9.36 -41.67 -5.70
C ALA A 60 10.75 -42.31 -5.51
N TRP A 61 11.73 -41.61 -4.93
CA TRP A 61 12.59 -42.08 -3.82
C TRP A 61 13.53 -40.97 -3.32
N TRP A 62 13.65 -40.92 -1.99
CA TRP A 62 14.53 -40.11 -1.16
C TRP A 62 16.02 -40.48 -1.29
N ARG A 63 16.94 -39.54 -0.99
CA ARG A 63 18.01 -39.73 0.02
C ARG A 63 18.85 -38.49 0.33
N ARG A 64 19.12 -38.36 1.63
CA ARG A 64 20.10 -37.48 2.31
C ARG A 64 21.55 -37.87 1.96
N GLY A 65 22.45 -36.89 2.03
CA GLY A 65 23.90 -37.10 2.11
C GLY A 65 24.57 -35.97 2.89
N SER A 66 24.87 -36.23 4.15
CA SER A 66 25.79 -35.49 5.02
C SER A 66 27.24 -35.96 4.80
N ILE A 67 28.23 -35.10 5.08
CA ILE A 67 29.67 -35.33 5.43
C ILE A 67 30.43 -34.04 5.09
N GLN A 68 31.44 -33.50 5.78
CA GLN A 68 32.02 -33.63 7.12
C GLN A 68 33.15 -32.58 7.18
N ARG A 69 33.31 -31.92 8.33
CA ARG A 69 34.35 -30.91 8.63
C ARG A 69 35.76 -31.46 8.45
N LYS A 70 36.68 -30.61 7.97
CA LYS A 70 38.12 -30.70 8.28
C LYS A 70 38.63 -29.39 8.90
N ARG A 71 39.15 -29.55 10.12
CA ARG A 71 39.95 -28.61 10.90
C ARG A 71 41.35 -28.51 10.27
N ASN A 72 41.97 -27.33 10.28
CA ASN A 72 43.42 -27.24 10.44
C ASN A 72 43.80 -26.01 11.28
N ASN A 73 44.63 -26.27 12.28
CA ASN A 73 45.23 -25.33 13.23
C ASN A 73 46.57 -24.84 12.69
N GLY A 74 46.99 -23.59 12.98
CA GLY A 74 48.38 -23.21 12.71
C GLY A 74 48.81 -21.76 12.92
N LYS A 75 48.96 -21.35 14.18
CA LYS A 75 50.02 -20.47 14.75
C LYS A 75 50.14 -18.97 14.38
N ARG A 76 50.00 -18.20 15.47
CA ARG A 76 50.49 -16.84 15.83
C ARG A 76 51.87 -16.42 15.29
N ARG A 77 52.00 -15.13 14.97
CA ARG A 77 53.09 -14.25 15.43
C ARG A 77 52.61 -12.80 15.49
N ALA A 78 53.03 -12.10 16.55
CA ALA A 78 52.76 -10.70 16.85
C ALA A 78 53.91 -9.80 16.35
N ALA A 79 53.59 -8.54 16.04
CA ALA A 79 54.48 -7.38 16.19
C ALA A 79 53.63 -6.09 16.15
N GLU A 80 53.68 -5.32 17.24
CA GLU A 80 53.45 -3.87 17.32
C GLU A 80 54.48 -3.17 16.39
N GLU A 81 54.32 -1.96 15.83
CA GLU A 81 53.96 -0.67 16.43
C GLU A 81 53.95 0.41 15.31
N LEU A 82 53.40 1.59 15.62
CA LEU A 82 53.55 2.94 15.01
C LEU A 82 52.43 3.49 14.09
N GLU A 83 51.77 4.50 14.64
CA GLU A 83 50.88 5.50 14.03
C GLU A 83 51.63 6.37 13.00
N GLU A 84 50.96 6.70 11.89
CA GLU A 84 50.95 8.08 11.38
C GLU A 84 49.81 8.29 10.35
N ASP A 85 49.30 9.51 10.41
CA ASP A 85 48.13 10.11 9.78
C ASP A 85 48.10 10.04 8.24
N GLY A 86 46.89 9.99 7.66
CA GLY A 86 46.73 10.01 6.21
C GLY A 86 45.38 9.50 5.70
N GLN A 87 44.33 10.32 5.86
CA GLN A 87 43.14 10.28 5.02
C GLN A 87 43.51 10.08 3.55
N ARG A 88 43.08 8.95 2.98
CA ARG A 88 43.08 8.73 1.54
C ARG A 88 41.92 7.81 1.17
N ASP A 89 41.05 8.36 0.32
CA ASP A 89 39.97 7.69 -0.39
C ASP A 89 40.46 6.38 -1.00
N ALA A 90 39.90 5.27 -0.53
CA ALA A 90 40.11 3.95 -1.10
C ALA A 90 38.82 3.50 -1.80
N GLU A 91 38.51 4.12 -2.93
CA GLU A 91 37.67 3.50 -3.96
C GLU A 91 38.46 2.31 -4.56
N SER A 92 38.26 1.14 -3.95
CA SER A 92 38.78 -0.13 -4.42
C SER A 92 38.09 -0.52 -5.73
N SER A 93 38.76 -0.25 -6.84
CA SER A 93 38.56 -0.90 -8.14
C SER A 93 39.06 -2.35 -8.07
N THR A 94 38.24 -3.25 -7.54
CA THR A 94 38.38 -4.69 -7.77
C THR A 94 37.35 -5.11 -8.82
N PRO A 95 37.74 -5.79 -9.92
CA PRO A 95 36.77 -6.27 -10.91
C PRO A 95 35.90 -7.36 -10.28
N LEU A 96 34.61 -7.06 -10.08
CA LEU A 96 33.62 -8.03 -9.59
C LEU A 96 33.51 -9.18 -10.59
N ALA A 97 33.95 -10.37 -10.20
CA ALA A 97 34.11 -11.54 -11.06
C ALA A 97 32.79 -12.21 -11.54
N ASN A 98 31.61 -11.59 -11.39
CA ASN A 98 30.31 -12.19 -11.69
C ASN A 98 29.28 -11.21 -12.32
N MET A 99 29.73 -10.21 -13.06
CA MET A 99 28.82 -9.24 -13.69
C MET A 99 28.15 -9.85 -14.92
N LYS A 100 26.82 -10.00 -14.91
CA LYS A 100 26.06 -10.48 -16.07
C LYS A 100 26.00 -9.38 -17.14
N VAL A 101 26.43 -9.72 -18.35
CA VAL A 101 26.42 -8.81 -19.51
C VAL A 101 25.42 -9.33 -20.55
N TYR A 102 24.46 -8.49 -20.91
CA TYR A 102 23.50 -8.72 -21.98
C TYR A 102 23.92 -7.90 -23.20
N LYS A 103 23.80 -8.49 -24.39
CA LYS A 103 24.11 -7.82 -25.65
C LYS A 103 22.82 -7.60 -26.44
N GLU A 104 22.59 -6.36 -26.84
CA GLU A 104 21.41 -5.96 -27.59
C GLU A 104 21.79 -5.22 -28.88
N VAL A 105 21.02 -5.46 -29.95
CA VAL A 105 21.12 -4.67 -31.18
C VAL A 105 19.97 -3.67 -31.17
N ILE A 106 20.28 -2.39 -31.38
CA ILE A 106 19.25 -1.37 -31.52
C ILE A 106 18.43 -1.71 -32.76
N ARG A 107 17.13 -1.90 -32.55
CA ARG A 107 16.15 -2.18 -33.58
C ARG A 107 14.95 -1.28 -33.35
N ASP A 108 14.33 -0.86 -34.44
CA ASP A 108 13.11 -0.04 -34.42
C ASP A 108 11.84 -0.92 -34.25
N ASP A 109 11.97 -2.20 -33.91
CA ASP A 109 10.83 -3.10 -33.75
C ASP A 109 10.09 -2.83 -32.45
N ILE A 110 8.83 -2.39 -32.58
CA ILE A 110 7.94 -2.21 -31.44
C ILE A 110 7.38 -3.59 -31.06
N VAL A 111 7.95 -4.22 -30.03
CA VAL A 111 7.29 -5.34 -29.36
C VAL A 111 6.14 -4.78 -28.51
N PRO A 112 4.86 -5.05 -28.85
CA PRO A 112 3.75 -4.47 -28.12
C PRO A 112 3.66 -5.07 -26.72
N LEU A 113 3.68 -4.21 -25.70
CA LEU A 113 3.37 -4.60 -24.34
C LEU A 113 1.86 -4.76 -24.15
N SER A 114 1.46 -5.62 -23.21
CA SER A 114 0.05 -5.82 -22.93
C SER A 114 -0.56 -4.52 -22.41
N ALA A 115 -1.55 -3.98 -23.14
CA ALA A 115 -2.30 -2.80 -22.69
C ALA A 115 -3.12 -3.04 -21.41
N ARG A 116 -3.21 -4.29 -20.93
CA ARG A 116 -3.76 -4.65 -19.62
C ARG A 116 -2.77 -4.32 -18.50
N HIS A 117 -1.47 -4.51 -18.73
CA HIS A 117 -0.44 -4.41 -17.70
C HIS A 117 0.42 -3.15 -17.83
N HIS A 118 0.36 -2.47 -18.97
CA HIS A 118 1.21 -1.32 -19.27
C HIS A 118 0.40 -0.16 -19.83
N ASP A 119 0.73 1.06 -19.38
CA ASP A 119 0.19 2.29 -19.94
C ASP A 119 0.54 2.38 -21.43
N ARG A 120 -0.42 2.80 -22.25
CA ARG A 120 -0.26 2.82 -23.71
C ARG A 120 0.71 3.89 -24.20
N ASN A 121 0.87 4.96 -23.43
CA ASN A 121 1.69 6.10 -23.81
C ASN A 121 3.10 5.96 -23.24
N THR A 122 3.21 5.60 -21.96
CA THR A 122 4.50 5.58 -21.26
C THR A 122 5.11 4.19 -21.13
N SER A 123 4.35 3.11 -21.35
CA SER A 123 4.74 1.72 -21.06
C SER A 123 5.05 1.39 -19.60
N GLU A 124 4.72 2.31 -18.69
CA GLU A 124 4.78 2.09 -17.25
C GLU A 124 3.84 0.95 -16.85
N PRO A 125 4.23 0.10 -15.89
CA PRO A 125 3.36 -0.96 -15.40
C PRO A 125 2.18 -0.37 -14.61
N ILE A 126 0.98 -0.84 -14.94
CA ILE A 126 -0.29 -0.37 -14.36
C ILE A 126 -1.11 -1.50 -13.74
N SER A 127 -1.90 -1.13 -12.74
CA SER A 127 -3.00 -1.94 -12.21
C SER A 127 -4.18 -1.91 -13.17
N PHE A 128 -5.04 -2.93 -13.10
CA PHE A 128 -6.17 -3.09 -13.99
C PHE A 128 -7.36 -3.75 -13.30
N PHE A 129 -8.50 -3.71 -13.97
CA PHE A 129 -9.74 -4.40 -13.64
C PHE A 129 -10.12 -5.35 -14.78
N LEU A 130 -11.11 -6.22 -14.56
CA LEU A 130 -11.71 -7.03 -15.62
C LEU A 130 -13.16 -6.59 -15.84
N SER A 131 -13.52 -6.33 -17.10
CA SER A 131 -14.78 -5.66 -17.46
C SER A 131 -15.94 -6.63 -17.62
N ASN A 132 -15.67 -7.93 -17.81
CA ASN A 132 -16.65 -8.96 -18.14
C ASN A 132 -16.12 -10.38 -17.87
N LEU A 133 -16.99 -11.38 -18.06
CA LEU A 133 -16.66 -12.80 -17.86
C LEU A 133 -15.63 -13.34 -18.86
N GLU A 134 -15.59 -12.82 -20.10
CA GLU A 134 -14.59 -13.26 -21.08
C GLU A 134 -13.17 -12.90 -20.61
N GLU A 135 -13.00 -11.66 -20.13
CA GLU A 135 -11.74 -11.22 -19.55
C GLU A 135 -11.35 -12.05 -18.31
N LEU A 136 -12.32 -12.34 -17.43
CA LEU A 136 -12.14 -13.22 -16.26
C LEU A 136 -11.64 -14.61 -16.67
N PHE A 137 -12.29 -15.26 -17.63
CA PHE A 137 -11.90 -16.60 -18.07
C PHE A 137 -10.63 -16.61 -18.92
N SER A 138 -10.32 -15.52 -19.62
CA SER A 138 -9.06 -15.34 -20.35
C SER A 138 -7.86 -15.20 -19.41
N TRP A 139 -8.09 -14.74 -18.18
CA TRP A 139 -7.02 -14.43 -17.26
C TRP A 139 -6.25 -15.69 -16.83
N LYS A 140 -4.93 -15.60 -16.99
CA LYS A 140 -3.95 -16.57 -16.51
C LYS A 140 -2.70 -15.81 -16.09
N PRO A 141 -2.04 -16.22 -14.98
CA PRO A 141 -0.76 -15.67 -14.57
C PRO A 141 0.27 -15.67 -15.70
N THR A 142 0.90 -14.51 -15.89
CA THR A 142 2.04 -14.29 -16.76
C THR A 142 3.15 -13.59 -15.99
N ASN A 143 4.34 -13.49 -16.56
CA ASN A 143 5.44 -12.74 -15.96
C ASN A 143 5.13 -11.22 -15.85
N GLN A 144 4.19 -10.68 -16.64
CA GLN A 144 3.79 -9.27 -16.55
C GLN A 144 2.93 -9.00 -15.31
N ASP A 145 2.24 -10.02 -14.80
CA ASP A 145 1.45 -9.90 -13.57
C ASP A 145 2.31 -9.71 -12.32
N ALA A 146 3.62 -10.00 -12.40
CA ALA A 146 4.55 -9.89 -11.27
C ALA A 146 4.59 -8.47 -10.66
N PHE A 147 4.30 -7.43 -11.45
CA PHE A 147 4.17 -6.06 -10.95
C PHE A 147 2.97 -5.88 -10.01
N ASN A 148 1.86 -6.59 -10.26
CA ASN A 148 0.60 -6.43 -9.54
C ASN A 148 0.48 -7.34 -8.30
N VAL A 149 1.47 -8.20 -8.03
CA VAL A 149 1.43 -9.12 -6.88
C VAL A 149 1.88 -8.41 -5.62
N ALA A 150 1.02 -8.37 -4.59
CA ALA A 150 1.40 -7.79 -3.31
C ALA A 150 2.54 -8.59 -2.64
N VAL A 151 3.45 -7.87 -2.00
CA VAL A 151 4.64 -8.43 -1.33
C VAL A 151 4.57 -8.32 0.19
N VAL A 152 3.69 -7.47 0.70
CA VAL A 152 3.50 -7.26 2.13
C VAL A 152 2.40 -8.20 2.64
N PRO A 153 2.70 -9.13 3.56
CA PRO A 153 1.67 -9.92 4.23
C PRO A 153 0.87 -9.06 5.22
N VAL A 154 -0.39 -9.42 5.49
CA VAL A 154 -1.23 -8.75 6.47
C VAL A 154 -0.56 -8.78 7.86
N ALA A 155 -0.26 -7.60 8.40
CA ALA A 155 0.34 -7.47 9.72
C ALA A 155 -0.66 -7.83 10.83
N LYS A 156 -0.17 -8.44 11.91
CA LYS A 156 -1.01 -8.74 13.08
C LYS A 156 -1.34 -7.47 13.84
N ARG A 157 -2.59 -7.38 14.31
CA ARG A 157 -3.08 -6.28 15.14
C ARG A 157 -3.85 -6.78 16.35
N HIS A 158 -3.95 -5.90 17.34
CA HIS A 158 -4.74 -6.14 18.55
C HIS A 158 -5.70 -4.96 18.80
N PRO A 159 -7.01 -5.21 19.00
CA PRO A 159 -7.68 -6.51 18.89
C PRO A 159 -7.66 -7.04 17.44
N PRO A 160 -7.65 -8.37 17.25
CA PRO A 160 -7.66 -8.99 15.92
C PRO A 160 -9.04 -8.87 15.25
N ILE A 161 -9.12 -9.08 13.94
CA ILE A 161 -10.37 -8.92 13.16
C ILE A 161 -11.45 -9.92 13.57
N GLU A 162 -11.05 -11.09 14.08
CA GLU A 162 -11.95 -12.16 14.57
C GLU A 162 -12.63 -11.80 15.89
N SER A 163 -12.22 -10.72 16.55
CA SER A 163 -12.86 -10.26 17.79
C SER A 163 -14.33 -9.89 17.55
N GLN A 164 -15.18 -10.21 18.52
CA GLN A 164 -16.63 -9.97 18.49
C GLN A 164 -16.98 -8.50 18.82
N ARG A 165 -16.16 -7.56 18.36
CA ARG A 165 -16.39 -6.13 18.56
C ARG A 165 -17.03 -5.50 17.33
N PRO A 166 -17.70 -4.36 17.49
CA PRO A 166 -18.03 -3.49 16.37
C PRO A 166 -16.78 -3.16 15.53
N LYS A 167 -16.88 -3.40 14.21
CA LYS A 167 -15.81 -3.19 13.23
C LYS A 167 -16.08 -1.94 12.40
N THR A 168 -15.05 -1.39 11.76
CA THR A 168 -15.14 -0.27 10.81
C THR A 168 -14.62 -0.71 9.45
N LEU A 169 -15.50 -0.71 8.46
CA LEU A 169 -15.16 -0.90 7.05
C LEU A 169 -15.10 0.47 6.37
N VAL A 170 -14.11 0.68 5.50
CA VAL A 170 -14.06 1.81 4.57
C VAL A 170 -14.23 1.29 3.15
N CYS A 171 -15.26 1.75 2.46
CA CYS A 171 -15.45 1.52 1.04
C CYS A 171 -15.14 2.82 0.31
N HIS A 172 -13.94 2.90 -0.29
CA HIS A 172 -13.29 4.20 -0.51
C HIS A 172 -13.97 5.09 -1.56
N ASP A 173 -14.62 4.49 -2.58
CA ASP A 173 -15.29 5.11 -3.73
C ASP A 173 -14.72 6.50 -4.09
N MET A 174 -13.67 6.50 -4.92
CA MET A 174 -12.85 7.67 -5.20
C MET A 174 -12.78 7.92 -6.71
N MET A 175 -13.63 8.82 -7.22
CA MET A 175 -13.67 9.24 -8.64
C MET A 175 -13.54 8.11 -9.68
N GLY A 176 -14.17 6.94 -9.42
CA GLY A 176 -14.15 5.79 -10.32
C GLY A 176 -12.91 4.88 -10.22
N GLY A 177 -11.95 5.19 -9.35
CA GLY A 177 -10.75 4.38 -9.13
C GLY A 177 -9.74 4.41 -10.28
N TYR A 178 -8.64 3.68 -10.11
CA TYR A 178 -7.51 3.54 -11.03
C TYR A 178 -7.00 4.89 -11.58
N LEU A 179 -6.80 5.86 -10.69
CA LEU A 179 -6.26 7.18 -10.99
C LEU A 179 -4.72 7.10 -11.03
N ASP A 180 -4.02 7.95 -10.29
CA ASP A 180 -2.57 7.87 -10.12
C ASP A 180 -2.12 6.57 -9.42
N ASP A 181 -2.99 5.96 -8.63
CA ASP A 181 -2.73 4.73 -7.88
C ASP A 181 -2.63 3.50 -8.77
N ARG A 182 -3.04 3.60 -10.04
CA ARG A 182 -2.81 2.55 -11.03
C ARG A 182 -1.34 2.39 -11.36
N PHE A 183 -0.51 3.44 -11.28
CA PHE A 183 0.90 3.37 -11.66
C PHE A 183 1.71 2.68 -10.55
N ILE A 184 2.09 1.43 -10.80
CA ILE A 184 2.63 0.52 -9.77
C ILE A 184 3.98 0.98 -9.23
N GLN A 185 4.78 1.59 -10.10
CA GLN A 185 6.10 2.14 -9.74
C GLN A 185 6.01 3.58 -9.24
N GLY A 186 4.80 4.12 -9.19
CA GLY A 186 4.50 5.48 -8.81
C GLY A 186 4.30 6.42 -9.99
N SER A 187 3.86 7.63 -9.69
CA SER A 187 3.66 8.72 -10.65
C SER A 187 4.17 10.04 -10.07
N GLY A 188 4.23 11.08 -10.92
CA GLY A 188 4.56 12.46 -10.51
C GLY A 188 3.37 13.24 -9.93
N ALA A 189 2.39 12.56 -9.31
CA ALA A 189 1.18 13.21 -8.81
C ALA A 189 1.48 14.24 -7.70
N GLN A 190 0.95 15.45 -7.85
CA GLN A 190 1.16 16.55 -6.90
C GLN A 190 0.23 16.46 -5.68
N GLN A 191 -1.03 16.10 -5.91
CA GLN A 191 -2.08 16.03 -4.90
C GLN A 191 -2.87 14.71 -5.06
N PRO A 192 -2.22 13.54 -4.90
CA PRO A 192 -2.90 12.26 -4.96
C PRO A 192 -3.88 12.11 -3.79
N TYR A 193 -4.93 11.32 -3.98
CA TYR A 193 -5.72 10.82 -2.85
C TYR A 193 -4.89 9.78 -2.10
N VAL A 194 -4.71 10.00 -0.80
CA VAL A 194 -4.03 9.06 0.11
C VAL A 194 -4.87 8.85 1.35
N PHE A 195 -4.86 7.62 1.86
CA PHE A 195 -5.47 7.29 3.15
C PHE A 195 -4.39 6.84 4.13
N TYR A 196 -4.45 7.34 5.36
CA TYR A 196 -3.40 7.10 6.37
C TYR A 196 -3.92 6.97 7.80
N HIS A 197 -5.24 6.85 8.00
CA HIS A 197 -5.88 6.62 9.30
C HIS A 197 -6.19 5.12 9.54
N TRP A 198 -5.28 4.25 9.10
CA TRP A 198 -5.45 2.79 9.12
C TRP A 198 -5.70 2.20 10.52
N GLN A 199 -5.22 2.86 11.57
CA GLN A 199 -5.38 2.44 12.96
C GLN A 199 -6.85 2.38 13.41
N HIS A 200 -7.75 3.06 12.70
CA HIS A 200 -9.17 3.16 13.05
C HIS A 200 -10.07 2.19 12.27
N ILE A 201 -9.52 1.44 11.30
CA ILE A 201 -10.31 0.60 10.39
C ILE A 201 -9.88 -0.86 10.40
N ASP A 202 -10.83 -1.73 10.07
CA ASP A 202 -10.68 -3.18 10.01
C ASP A 202 -10.50 -3.67 8.58
N ILE A 203 -11.33 -3.12 7.69
CA ILE A 203 -11.48 -3.57 6.30
C ILE A 203 -11.46 -2.35 5.38
N PHE A 204 -10.72 -2.45 4.29
CA PHE A 204 -10.69 -1.48 3.21
C PHE A 204 -11.19 -2.15 1.93
N VAL A 205 -12.19 -1.56 1.28
CA VAL A 205 -12.72 -2.03 -0.01
C VAL A 205 -12.26 -1.08 -1.10
N TYR A 206 -11.49 -1.61 -2.04
CA TYR A 206 -11.20 -0.90 -3.27
C TYR A 206 -12.43 -1.00 -4.19
N PHE A 207 -13.18 0.08 -4.25
CA PHE A 207 -14.45 0.19 -4.95
C PHE A 207 -14.27 0.95 -6.26
N SER A 208 -14.81 0.39 -7.32
CA SER A 208 -15.01 1.05 -8.61
C SER A 208 -16.25 0.47 -9.28
N HIS A 209 -16.71 1.09 -10.36
CA HIS A 209 -17.85 0.61 -11.14
C HIS A 209 -17.44 -0.42 -12.23
N HIS A 210 -16.25 -1.00 -12.12
CA HIS A 210 -15.81 -2.08 -12.99
C HIS A 210 -16.23 -3.44 -12.43
N MET A 211 -16.75 -4.31 -13.31
CA MET A 211 -17.39 -5.57 -12.92
C MET A 211 -16.54 -6.41 -11.97
N PHE A 212 -15.24 -6.59 -12.27
CA PHE A 212 -14.27 -7.18 -11.35
C PHE A 212 -13.17 -6.17 -11.05
N THR A 213 -13.34 -5.46 -9.94
CA THR A 213 -12.39 -4.50 -9.43
C THR A 213 -11.32 -5.21 -8.60
N LEU A 214 -10.07 -5.18 -9.06
CA LEU A 214 -8.89 -5.68 -8.35
C LEU A 214 -8.19 -4.52 -7.63
N PRO A 215 -7.96 -4.58 -6.30
CA PRO A 215 -7.23 -3.53 -5.61
C PRO A 215 -5.84 -3.32 -6.24
N PRO A 216 -5.45 -2.08 -6.62
CA PRO A 216 -4.09 -1.80 -7.03
C PRO A 216 -3.11 -2.27 -5.96
N VAL A 217 -1.99 -2.87 -6.38
CA VAL A 217 -1.01 -3.49 -5.48
C VAL A 217 -0.49 -2.54 -4.39
N CYS A 218 -0.45 -1.24 -4.69
CA CYS A 218 -0.03 -0.20 -3.77
C CYS A 218 -0.98 -0.04 -2.57
N TRP A 219 -2.30 -0.21 -2.77
CA TRP A 219 -3.32 -0.23 -1.73
C TRP A 219 -3.22 -1.48 -0.87
N THR A 220 -3.10 -2.65 -1.51
CA THR A 220 -2.92 -3.93 -0.79
C THR A 220 -1.69 -3.89 0.09
N ASN A 221 -0.53 -3.46 -0.45
CA ASN A 221 0.70 -3.34 0.33
C ASN A 221 0.57 -2.37 1.51
N ALA A 222 -0.09 -1.22 1.31
CA ALA A 222 -0.27 -0.21 2.35
C ALA A 222 -1.20 -0.69 3.47
N ALA A 223 -2.36 -1.24 3.13
CA ALA A 223 -3.31 -1.77 4.10
C ALA A 223 -2.73 -2.96 4.87
N HIS A 224 -2.09 -3.91 4.20
CA HIS A 224 -1.47 -5.08 4.83
C HIS A 224 -0.36 -4.68 5.80
N LYS A 225 0.45 -3.66 5.46
CA LYS A 225 1.47 -3.10 6.37
C LYS A 225 0.86 -2.59 7.67
N HIS A 226 -0.37 -2.09 7.59
CA HIS A 226 -1.15 -1.64 8.74
C HIS A 226 -2.15 -2.69 9.25
N GLY A 227 -2.04 -3.96 8.82
CA GLY A 227 -2.88 -5.06 9.28
C GLY A 227 -4.37 -4.95 8.95
N VAL A 228 -4.70 -4.18 7.91
CA VAL A 228 -6.06 -3.97 7.41
C VAL A 228 -6.32 -4.94 6.27
N CYS A 229 -7.47 -5.59 6.32
CA CYS A 229 -7.93 -6.49 5.27
C CYS A 229 -8.37 -5.69 4.02
N VAL A 230 -8.02 -6.14 2.82
CA VAL A 230 -8.34 -5.47 1.55
C VAL A 230 -9.21 -6.32 0.65
N LEU A 231 -10.37 -5.79 0.28
CA LEU A 231 -11.28 -6.45 -0.66
C LEU A 231 -11.29 -5.76 -2.02
N GLY A 232 -11.37 -6.57 -3.07
CA GLY A 232 -11.87 -6.14 -4.36
C GLY A 232 -13.39 -6.00 -4.36
N THR A 233 -13.93 -5.55 -5.49
CA THR A 233 -15.38 -5.41 -5.67
C THR A 233 -15.83 -6.22 -6.89
N PHE A 234 -16.84 -7.06 -6.71
CA PHE A 234 -17.61 -7.63 -7.80
C PHE A 234 -18.94 -6.90 -7.86
N ILE A 235 -19.15 -6.13 -8.94
CA ILE A 235 -20.35 -5.30 -9.10
C ILE A 235 -21.04 -5.59 -10.43
N THR A 236 -22.36 -5.65 -10.42
CA THR A 236 -23.18 -5.69 -11.63
C THR A 236 -24.26 -4.63 -11.55
N GLU A 237 -24.44 -3.85 -12.61
CA GLU A 237 -25.35 -2.70 -12.61
C GLU A 237 -26.21 -2.70 -13.88
N TRP A 238 -27.47 -2.28 -13.73
CA TRP A 238 -28.41 -2.04 -14.83
C TRP A 238 -28.68 -3.27 -15.70
N ASP A 239 -29.21 -3.06 -16.91
CA ASP A 239 -29.57 -4.12 -17.86
C ASP A 239 -28.38 -4.98 -18.30
N ASN A 240 -27.18 -4.39 -18.37
CA ASN A 240 -25.98 -5.13 -18.73
C ASN A 240 -25.55 -6.06 -17.58
N GLY A 241 -25.58 -5.57 -16.34
CA GLY A 241 -25.35 -6.39 -15.15
C GLY A 241 -26.33 -7.56 -15.06
N ALA A 242 -27.63 -7.30 -15.28
CA ALA A 242 -28.66 -8.34 -15.29
C ALA A 242 -28.34 -9.46 -16.30
N LYS A 243 -28.06 -9.10 -17.57
CA LYS A 243 -27.69 -10.07 -18.61
C LYS A 243 -26.45 -10.88 -18.23
N MET A 244 -25.45 -10.21 -17.64
CA MET A 244 -24.24 -10.88 -17.19
C MET A 244 -24.52 -11.87 -16.07
N CYS A 245 -25.26 -11.47 -15.04
CA CYS A 245 -25.69 -12.37 -13.96
C CYS A 245 -26.45 -13.58 -14.50
N GLU A 246 -27.46 -13.37 -15.36
CA GLU A 246 -28.21 -14.46 -15.97
C GLU A 246 -27.30 -15.42 -16.74
N SER A 247 -26.28 -14.92 -17.44
CA SER A 247 -25.40 -15.76 -18.27
C SER A 247 -24.62 -16.82 -17.49
N PHE A 248 -24.28 -16.58 -16.21
CA PHE A 248 -23.54 -17.54 -15.40
C PHE A 248 -24.35 -18.14 -14.26
N LEU A 249 -25.35 -17.43 -13.73
CA LEU A 249 -26.20 -17.90 -12.64
C LEU A 249 -27.38 -18.71 -13.12
N ALA A 250 -27.97 -18.41 -14.28
CA ALA A 250 -29.05 -19.23 -14.84
C ALA A 250 -28.53 -20.44 -15.65
N GLY A 251 -27.20 -20.57 -15.76
CA GLY A 251 -26.52 -21.70 -16.38
C GLY A 251 -26.42 -22.93 -15.46
N GLU A 252 -25.53 -23.84 -15.83
CA GLU A 252 -25.22 -25.03 -15.02
C GLU A 252 -24.33 -24.67 -13.82
N GLU A 253 -24.35 -25.51 -12.78
CA GLU A 253 -23.51 -25.39 -11.57
C GLU A 253 -22.02 -25.19 -11.88
N SER A 254 -21.52 -25.90 -12.89
CA SER A 254 -20.15 -25.77 -13.39
C SER A 254 -19.77 -24.33 -13.80
N THR A 255 -20.75 -23.52 -14.23
CA THR A 255 -20.53 -22.18 -14.75
C THR A 255 -20.28 -21.19 -13.63
N TYR A 256 -21.14 -21.14 -12.60
CA TYR A 256 -20.93 -20.25 -11.46
C TYR A 256 -19.78 -20.71 -10.57
N HIS A 257 -19.50 -22.03 -10.49
CA HIS A 257 -18.26 -22.51 -9.87
C HIS A 257 -17.02 -22.01 -10.60
N ALA A 258 -17.00 -22.02 -11.95
CA ALA A 258 -15.87 -21.51 -12.71
C ALA A 258 -15.63 -20.01 -12.49
N VAL A 259 -16.70 -19.20 -12.35
CA VAL A 259 -16.58 -17.78 -11.98
C VAL A 259 -15.96 -17.63 -10.60
N ALA A 260 -16.49 -18.35 -9.61
CA ALA A 260 -16.00 -18.30 -8.23
C ALA A 260 -14.54 -18.75 -8.12
N ASP A 261 -14.17 -19.85 -8.79
CA ASP A 261 -12.80 -20.36 -8.83
C ASP A 261 -11.82 -19.32 -9.38
N GLN A 262 -12.21 -18.58 -10.43
CA GLN A 262 -11.36 -17.52 -10.98
C GLN A 262 -11.25 -16.32 -10.04
N MET A 263 -12.33 -15.93 -9.37
CA MET A 263 -12.30 -14.87 -8.35
C MET A 263 -11.38 -15.24 -7.18
N VAL A 264 -11.42 -16.49 -6.71
CA VAL A 264 -10.51 -17.00 -5.66
C VAL A 264 -9.07 -17.00 -6.17
N ARG A 265 -8.85 -17.44 -7.41
CA ARG A 265 -7.51 -17.51 -8.00
C ARG A 265 -6.89 -16.13 -8.21
N LEU A 266 -7.69 -15.12 -8.55
CA LEU A 266 -7.25 -13.72 -8.62
C LEU A 266 -6.84 -13.20 -7.24
N ALA A 267 -7.68 -13.42 -6.21
CA ALA A 267 -7.40 -13.03 -4.84
C ALA A 267 -6.13 -13.72 -4.30
N GLU A 268 -5.99 -15.02 -4.51
CA GLU A 268 -4.82 -15.81 -4.09
C GLU A 268 -3.54 -15.34 -4.80
N TYR A 269 -3.61 -15.07 -6.11
CA TYR A 269 -2.44 -14.73 -6.90
C TYR A 269 -1.94 -13.30 -6.63
N TYR A 270 -2.85 -12.31 -6.59
CA TYR A 270 -2.49 -10.91 -6.29
C TYR A 270 -2.40 -10.62 -4.79
N LYS A 271 -2.87 -11.56 -3.96
CA LYS A 271 -2.81 -11.55 -2.50
C LYS A 271 -3.60 -10.41 -1.87
N PHE A 272 -4.83 -10.19 -2.34
CA PHE A 272 -5.84 -9.44 -1.60
C PHE A 272 -6.83 -10.42 -0.96
N ASP A 273 -7.64 -9.96 -0.03
CA ASP A 273 -8.25 -10.84 0.97
C ASP A 273 -9.69 -11.26 0.64
N GLY A 274 -10.26 -10.81 -0.47
CA GLY A 274 -11.59 -11.25 -0.88
C GLY A 274 -12.40 -10.17 -1.59
N TRP A 275 -13.73 -10.24 -1.44
CA TRP A 275 -14.66 -9.56 -2.33
C TRP A 275 -15.86 -8.95 -1.60
N LEU A 276 -16.16 -7.69 -1.90
CA LEU A 276 -17.50 -7.14 -1.75
C LEU A 276 -18.33 -7.53 -2.99
N ILE A 277 -19.50 -8.13 -2.77
CA ILE A 277 -20.46 -8.51 -3.81
C ILE A 277 -21.58 -7.48 -3.82
N ASN A 278 -21.73 -6.74 -4.91
CA ASN A 278 -22.79 -5.74 -5.08
C ASN A 278 -23.61 -5.98 -6.37
N ILE A 279 -24.88 -6.35 -6.23
CA ILE A 279 -25.76 -6.71 -7.35
C ILE A 279 -26.85 -5.66 -7.49
N GLU A 280 -26.57 -4.60 -8.25
CA GLU A 280 -27.46 -3.45 -8.46
C GLU A 280 -28.36 -3.66 -9.71
N ASN A 281 -28.90 -4.87 -9.85
CA ASN A 281 -29.82 -5.23 -10.92
C ASN A 281 -30.75 -6.38 -10.51
N VAL A 282 -31.91 -6.48 -11.16
CA VAL A 282 -32.85 -7.59 -10.94
C VAL A 282 -32.26 -8.94 -11.41
N LEU A 283 -32.69 -10.03 -10.77
CA LEU A 283 -32.37 -11.41 -11.13
C LEU A 283 -33.64 -12.24 -11.35
N SER A 284 -33.57 -13.23 -12.24
CA SER A 284 -34.61 -14.24 -12.40
C SER A 284 -34.67 -15.16 -11.17
N PRO A 285 -35.81 -15.87 -10.94
CA PRO A 285 -35.94 -16.82 -9.84
C PRO A 285 -34.85 -17.92 -9.85
N VAL A 286 -34.38 -18.32 -11.03
CA VAL A 286 -33.29 -19.30 -11.16
C VAL A 286 -31.97 -18.66 -10.75
N ALA A 287 -31.68 -17.46 -11.25
CA ALA A 287 -30.43 -16.77 -10.97
C ALA A 287 -30.28 -16.39 -9.49
N VAL A 288 -31.33 -15.92 -8.81
CA VAL A 288 -31.27 -15.60 -7.37
C VAL A 288 -31.09 -16.85 -6.51
N SER A 289 -31.72 -17.97 -6.88
CA SER A 289 -31.51 -19.26 -6.20
C SER A 289 -30.05 -19.71 -6.35
N ASN A 290 -29.49 -19.61 -7.55
CA ASN A 290 -28.10 -20.00 -7.81
C ASN A 290 -27.09 -19.00 -7.25
N MET A 291 -27.46 -17.74 -7.02
CA MET A 291 -26.62 -16.77 -6.32
C MET A 291 -26.25 -17.26 -4.92
N LEU A 292 -27.19 -17.84 -4.17
CA LEU A 292 -26.91 -18.39 -2.84
C LEU A 292 -25.88 -19.53 -2.90
N LEU A 293 -25.98 -20.40 -3.91
CA LEU A 293 -25.03 -21.49 -4.14
C LEU A 293 -23.65 -20.96 -4.56
N PHE A 294 -23.62 -19.97 -5.45
CA PHE A 294 -22.41 -19.29 -5.88
C PHE A 294 -21.69 -18.64 -4.69
N LEU A 295 -22.39 -17.88 -3.84
CA LEU A 295 -21.81 -17.22 -2.67
C LEU A 295 -21.27 -18.23 -1.65
N THR A 296 -22.03 -19.30 -1.38
CA THR A 296 -21.60 -20.38 -0.50
C THR A 296 -20.29 -20.99 -1.01
N TYR A 297 -20.25 -21.36 -2.29
CA TYR A 297 -19.08 -21.97 -2.90
C TYR A 297 -17.88 -20.99 -2.92
N LEU A 298 -18.10 -19.72 -3.31
CA LEU A 298 -17.07 -18.68 -3.34
C LEU A 298 -16.44 -18.51 -1.95
N LYS A 299 -17.25 -18.33 -0.91
CA LYS A 299 -16.78 -18.19 0.48
C LYS A 299 -15.96 -19.40 0.91
N GLU A 300 -16.48 -20.60 0.69
CA GLU A 300 -15.77 -21.83 1.07
C GLU A 300 -14.43 -21.99 0.36
N GLN A 301 -14.37 -21.74 -0.95
CA GLN A 301 -13.12 -21.86 -1.70
C GLN A 301 -12.13 -20.76 -1.31
N LEU A 302 -12.62 -19.54 -1.06
CA LEU A 302 -11.79 -18.44 -0.60
C LEU A 302 -11.15 -18.77 0.75
N HIS A 303 -11.94 -19.20 1.75
CA HIS A 303 -11.41 -19.57 3.08
C HIS A 303 -10.43 -20.75 3.04
N LYS A 304 -10.63 -21.70 2.10
CA LYS A 304 -9.69 -22.82 1.90
C LYS A 304 -8.32 -22.36 1.37
N ARG A 305 -8.27 -21.27 0.61
CA ARG A 305 -7.06 -20.78 -0.08
C ARG A 305 -6.39 -19.60 0.62
N ILE A 306 -7.19 -18.75 1.26
CA ILE A 306 -6.77 -17.49 1.88
C ILE A 306 -7.26 -17.47 3.32
N PRO A 307 -6.42 -17.85 4.30
CA PRO A 307 -6.76 -17.76 5.71
C PRO A 307 -7.11 -16.31 6.08
N GLY A 308 -8.27 -16.10 6.69
CA GLY A 308 -8.78 -14.77 7.03
C GLY A 308 -9.45 -14.03 5.86
N GLY A 309 -9.55 -14.64 4.68
CA GLY A 309 -10.25 -14.05 3.55
C GLY A 309 -11.76 -13.92 3.79
N MET A 310 -12.43 -13.00 3.10
CA MET A 310 -13.85 -12.71 3.33
C MET A 310 -14.67 -12.42 2.07
N VAL A 311 -15.96 -12.75 2.15
CA VAL A 311 -16.98 -12.37 1.17
C VAL A 311 -18.06 -11.56 1.88
N LEU A 312 -18.22 -10.29 1.49
CA LEU A 312 -19.25 -9.41 2.02
C LEU A 312 -20.36 -9.21 0.98
N TRP A 313 -21.61 -9.25 1.44
CA TRP A 313 -22.78 -8.98 0.60
C TRP A 313 -23.27 -7.54 0.80
N TYR A 314 -23.54 -6.81 -0.29
CA TYR A 314 -24.24 -5.52 -0.20
C TYR A 314 -25.76 -5.72 -0.25
N ASP A 315 -26.48 -5.09 0.68
CA ASP A 315 -27.95 -5.10 0.79
C ASP A 315 -28.60 -4.48 -0.44
N SER A 316 -28.80 -5.28 -1.49
CA SER A 316 -29.25 -4.87 -2.82
C SER A 316 -30.53 -5.61 -3.22
N ILE A 317 -30.40 -6.80 -3.80
CA ILE A 317 -31.54 -7.64 -4.15
C ILE A 317 -32.08 -8.39 -2.92
N ILE A 318 -33.39 -8.64 -2.93
CA ILE A 318 -34.07 -9.53 -1.97
C ILE A 318 -34.12 -10.97 -2.48
N HIS A 319 -34.52 -11.92 -1.63
CA HIS A 319 -34.55 -13.35 -1.94
C HIS A 319 -35.43 -13.73 -3.16
N GLU A 320 -36.35 -12.86 -3.57
CA GLU A 320 -37.12 -13.01 -4.82
C GLU A 320 -36.38 -12.54 -6.09
N GLY A 321 -35.22 -11.89 -5.95
CA GLY A 321 -34.42 -11.35 -7.06
C GLY A 321 -34.76 -9.90 -7.44
N GLU A 322 -35.69 -9.25 -6.74
CA GLU A 322 -36.00 -7.84 -6.95
C GLU A 322 -34.93 -6.93 -6.34
N LEU A 323 -34.52 -5.88 -7.05
CA LEU A 323 -33.60 -4.86 -6.51
C LEU A 323 -34.36 -3.97 -5.53
N LYS A 324 -34.12 -4.18 -4.23
CA LYS A 324 -34.81 -3.49 -3.14
C LYS A 324 -33.97 -3.49 -1.87
N TRP A 325 -33.27 -2.39 -1.63
CA TRP A 325 -32.48 -2.16 -0.42
C TRP A 325 -33.39 -2.18 0.83
N GLN A 326 -33.03 -2.95 1.86
CA GLN A 326 -33.81 -3.04 3.09
C GLN A 326 -33.36 -2.06 4.18
N ASN A 327 -32.14 -1.55 4.08
CA ASN A 327 -31.46 -0.71 5.08
C ASN A 327 -31.24 -1.41 6.43
N GLU A 328 -31.46 -2.72 6.49
CA GLU A 328 -31.31 -3.56 7.67
C GLU A 328 -31.11 -5.02 7.24
N LEU A 329 -30.63 -5.86 8.16
CA LEU A 329 -30.76 -7.29 8.04
C LEU A 329 -32.18 -7.72 8.47
N ASN A 330 -32.94 -8.32 7.56
CA ASN A 330 -34.26 -8.90 7.85
C ASN A 330 -34.52 -10.15 7.00
N ASP A 331 -35.71 -10.74 7.12
CA ASP A 331 -36.05 -12.00 6.45
C ASP A 331 -35.92 -11.94 4.91
N LYS A 332 -35.94 -10.76 4.30
CA LYS A 332 -35.85 -10.62 2.84
C LYS A 332 -34.44 -10.74 2.28
N ASN A 333 -33.41 -10.41 3.08
CA ASN A 333 -32.00 -10.48 2.67
C ASN A 333 -31.15 -11.42 3.53
N ARG A 334 -31.72 -11.99 4.60
CA ARG A 334 -31.04 -12.93 5.53
C ARG A 334 -30.35 -14.09 4.83
N ASN A 335 -30.97 -14.67 3.80
CA ASN A 335 -30.38 -15.80 3.07
C ASN A 335 -28.98 -15.47 2.51
N PHE A 336 -28.72 -14.22 2.11
CA PHE A 336 -27.41 -13.79 1.62
C PHE A 336 -26.41 -13.59 2.77
N PHE A 337 -26.86 -13.04 3.90
CA PHE A 337 -26.03 -12.85 5.10
C PHE A 337 -25.55 -14.19 5.69
N ASP A 338 -26.41 -15.20 5.68
CA ASP A 338 -26.09 -16.52 6.23
C ASP A 338 -25.00 -17.24 5.42
N VAL A 339 -24.96 -17.03 4.10
CA VAL A 339 -23.96 -17.65 3.20
C VAL A 339 -22.69 -16.81 3.01
N CYS A 340 -22.66 -15.57 3.49
CA CYS A 340 -21.50 -14.67 3.43
C CYS A 340 -20.83 -14.49 4.81
N ASP A 341 -19.70 -13.78 4.85
CA ASP A 341 -19.00 -13.43 6.10
C ASP A 341 -19.63 -12.24 6.81
N GLY A 342 -20.35 -11.40 6.07
CA GLY A 342 -21.14 -10.30 6.62
C GLY A 342 -22.00 -9.62 5.57
N ILE A 343 -22.79 -8.65 6.02
CA ILE A 343 -23.65 -7.82 5.18
C ILE A 343 -23.29 -6.35 5.36
N PHE A 344 -23.16 -5.64 4.26
CA PHE A 344 -23.07 -4.19 4.19
C PHE A 344 -24.47 -3.67 3.85
N THR A 345 -25.15 -3.04 4.82
CA THR A 345 -26.51 -2.50 4.60
C THR A 345 -26.49 -1.22 3.76
N ASN A 346 -27.60 -0.94 3.08
CA ASN A 346 -27.80 0.37 2.46
C ASN A 346 -27.88 1.50 3.51
N TYR A 347 -27.76 2.75 3.05
CA TYR A 347 -27.49 3.93 3.89
C TYR A 347 -28.74 4.62 4.48
N ASN A 348 -29.94 4.35 3.97
CA ASN A 348 -31.19 5.04 4.35
C ASN A 348 -31.90 4.38 5.54
N TRP A 349 -31.14 3.94 6.53
CA TRP A 349 -31.66 3.30 7.74
C TRP A 349 -32.17 4.36 8.73
N THR A 350 -32.97 3.90 9.69
CA THR A 350 -33.46 4.68 10.84
C THR A 350 -33.07 3.98 12.13
N GLU A 351 -33.24 4.65 13.27
CA GLU A 351 -32.93 4.05 14.57
C GLU A 351 -33.73 2.76 14.84
N GLU A 352 -34.99 2.69 14.37
CA GLU A 352 -35.81 1.49 14.50
C GLU A 352 -35.24 0.30 13.71
N HIS A 353 -34.57 0.55 12.58
CA HIS A 353 -33.84 -0.49 11.84
C HIS A 353 -32.69 -1.06 12.69
N LEU A 354 -31.90 -0.18 13.33
CA LEU A 354 -30.79 -0.61 14.19
C LEU A 354 -31.25 -1.44 15.39
N GLN A 355 -32.35 -1.02 16.03
CA GLN A 355 -32.96 -1.74 17.15
C GLN A 355 -33.30 -3.18 16.78
N ARG A 356 -33.89 -3.40 15.60
CA ARG A 356 -34.28 -4.73 15.12
C ARG A 356 -33.09 -5.66 14.86
N MET A 357 -31.91 -5.12 14.55
CA MET A 357 -30.70 -5.89 14.30
C MET A 357 -29.89 -6.22 15.56
N THR A 358 -30.24 -5.66 16.72
CA THR A 358 -29.42 -5.74 17.95
C THR A 358 -29.35 -7.15 18.54
N GLU A 359 -30.40 -7.95 18.33
CA GLU A 359 -30.51 -9.33 18.82
C GLU A 359 -29.84 -10.38 17.90
N GLU A 360 -29.30 -9.98 16.75
CA GLU A 360 -28.61 -10.89 15.84
C GLU A 360 -27.30 -11.42 16.47
N PRO A 361 -27.11 -12.73 16.64
CA PRO A 361 -25.87 -13.30 17.18
C PRO A 361 -24.61 -12.85 16.43
N ARG A 362 -24.70 -12.69 15.11
CA ARG A 362 -23.62 -12.19 14.24
C ARG A 362 -23.69 -10.67 14.01
N ARG A 363 -24.23 -9.87 14.95
CA ARG A 363 -24.43 -8.42 14.77
C ARG A 363 -23.17 -7.64 14.39
N THR A 364 -21.98 -8.10 14.81
CA THR A 364 -20.70 -7.46 14.44
C THR A 364 -20.25 -7.77 13.02
N ASP A 365 -20.99 -8.60 12.30
CA ASP A 365 -20.84 -8.88 10.86
C ASP A 365 -21.88 -8.11 10.03
N ILE A 366 -22.73 -7.30 10.67
CA ILE A 366 -23.61 -6.31 10.03
C ILE A 366 -22.87 -4.98 10.01
N TYR A 367 -22.41 -4.58 8.83
CA TYR A 367 -21.78 -3.29 8.56
C TYR A 367 -22.83 -2.30 8.08
N VAL A 368 -23.32 -1.48 9.00
CA VAL A 368 -24.34 -0.49 8.70
C VAL A 368 -23.75 0.60 7.82
N GLY A 369 -24.33 0.80 6.63
CA GLY A 369 -23.84 1.75 5.66
C GLY A 369 -23.96 3.20 6.12
N VAL A 370 -22.92 3.99 5.91
CA VAL A 370 -22.91 5.45 6.10
C VAL A 370 -22.40 6.10 4.83
N ASP A 371 -23.28 6.75 4.07
CA ASP A 371 -22.89 7.51 2.89
C ASP A 371 -22.30 8.87 3.27
N ILE A 372 -20.98 9.02 3.12
CA ILE A 372 -20.26 10.23 3.50
C ILE A 372 -20.63 11.41 2.60
N PHE A 373 -21.09 11.19 1.37
CA PHE A 373 -21.61 12.29 0.53
C PHE A 373 -22.94 12.84 1.05
N ALA A 374 -23.61 12.12 1.95
CA ALA A 374 -24.94 12.40 2.47
C ALA A 374 -26.01 12.48 1.36
N ARG A 375 -26.05 11.49 0.46
CA ARG A 375 -27.06 11.38 -0.59
C ARG A 375 -28.31 10.69 -0.03
N GLY A 376 -29.47 11.30 -0.28
CA GLY A 376 -30.76 10.79 0.21
C GLY A 376 -31.04 11.15 1.67
N GLU A 377 -31.98 10.42 2.28
CA GLU A 377 -32.41 10.61 3.68
C GLU A 377 -31.51 9.80 4.61
N VAL A 378 -30.31 10.30 4.89
CA VAL A 378 -29.35 9.68 5.82
C VAL A 378 -29.33 10.40 7.17
N VAL A 379 -28.96 9.70 8.24
CA VAL A 379 -28.84 10.26 9.60
C VAL A 379 -27.73 11.33 9.68
N GLY A 380 -26.61 11.10 9.01
CA GLY A 380 -25.48 12.01 8.98
C GLY A 380 -24.40 11.54 8.00
N GLY A 381 -23.85 12.49 7.24
CA GLY A 381 -22.69 12.30 6.38
C GLY A 381 -21.82 13.56 6.42
N LYS A 382 -20.83 13.68 5.54
CA LYS A 382 -19.86 14.79 5.55
C LYS A 382 -19.19 14.89 6.92
N PHE A 383 -18.97 16.08 7.46
CA PHE A 383 -18.48 16.23 8.84
C PHE A 383 -19.49 15.79 9.92
N ASP A 384 -20.76 15.60 9.58
CA ASP A 384 -21.79 15.06 10.48
C ASP A 384 -21.84 13.52 10.52
N THR A 385 -20.92 12.84 9.83
CA THR A 385 -20.76 11.37 9.84
C THR A 385 -20.67 10.79 11.26
N VAL A 386 -20.14 11.57 12.22
CA VAL A 386 -20.08 11.19 13.63
C VAL A 386 -21.45 10.83 14.21
N LYS A 387 -22.53 11.51 13.80
CA LYS A 387 -23.89 11.24 14.28
C LYS A 387 -24.37 9.83 13.90
N SER A 388 -24.12 9.45 12.65
CA SER A 388 -24.42 8.10 12.16
C SER A 388 -23.60 7.06 12.90
N LEU A 389 -22.29 7.31 13.05
CA LEU A 389 -21.39 6.36 13.69
C LEU A 389 -21.71 6.17 15.18
N GLU A 390 -21.96 7.26 15.92
CA GLU A 390 -22.40 7.22 17.33
C GLU A 390 -23.64 6.35 17.50
N MET A 391 -24.67 6.56 16.67
CA MET A 391 -25.91 5.80 16.75
C MET A 391 -25.69 4.32 16.45
N ILE A 392 -24.94 3.99 15.39
CA ILE A 392 -24.60 2.60 15.06
C ILE A 392 -23.87 1.91 16.22
N ARG A 393 -22.91 2.61 16.85
CA ARG A 393 -22.13 2.06 17.97
C ARG A 393 -22.95 1.86 19.24
N GLN A 394 -23.97 2.70 19.50
CA GLN A 394 -24.88 2.51 20.64
C GLN A 394 -25.62 1.17 20.59
N TYR A 395 -25.87 0.64 19.39
CA TYR A 395 -26.51 -0.67 19.18
C TYR A 395 -25.51 -1.83 19.02
N GLY A 396 -24.20 -1.57 19.19
CA GLY A 396 -23.16 -2.62 19.11
C GLY A 396 -22.96 -3.20 17.70
N LEU A 397 -23.32 -2.44 16.65
CA LEU A 397 -23.22 -2.83 15.25
C LEU A 397 -21.92 -2.34 14.60
N SER A 398 -21.48 -3.02 13.54
CA SER A 398 -20.36 -2.57 12.71
C SER A 398 -20.80 -1.43 11.77
N ALA A 399 -19.86 -0.65 11.26
CA ALA A 399 -20.14 0.46 10.35
C ALA A 399 -19.37 0.30 9.04
N ALA A 400 -19.99 0.64 7.91
CA ALA A 400 -19.35 0.76 6.60
C ALA A 400 -19.39 2.22 6.15
N LEU A 401 -18.23 2.88 6.21
CA LEU A 401 -18.04 4.25 5.75
C LEU A 401 -17.87 4.24 4.23
N PHE A 402 -18.92 4.65 3.51
CA PHE A 402 -18.95 4.67 2.05
C PHE A 402 -18.56 6.04 1.50
N ALA A 403 -17.70 6.02 0.49
CA ALA A 403 -17.28 7.18 -0.29
C ALA A 403 -16.64 8.32 0.54
N PRO A 404 -15.64 8.04 1.42
CA PRO A 404 -14.83 9.09 2.04
C PRO A 404 -14.05 9.94 1.02
N GLY A 405 -14.01 9.52 -0.26
CA GLY A 405 -13.59 10.36 -1.39
C GLY A 405 -14.22 11.77 -1.37
N TRP A 406 -15.41 11.92 -0.77
CA TRP A 406 -16.04 13.21 -0.47
C TRP A 406 -15.07 14.28 0.07
N VAL A 407 -14.18 13.90 1.02
CA VAL A 407 -13.22 14.85 1.62
C VAL A 407 -12.31 15.46 0.56
N TYR A 408 -11.91 14.67 -0.44
CA TYR A 408 -11.05 15.12 -1.53
C TYR A 408 -11.84 15.79 -2.67
N GLU A 409 -13.02 15.26 -2.99
CA GLU A 409 -13.81 15.71 -4.14
C GLU A 409 -14.59 17.00 -3.88
N CYS A 410 -15.00 17.23 -2.63
CA CYS A 410 -15.90 18.34 -2.28
C CYS A 410 -15.25 19.46 -1.46
N LEU A 411 -14.01 19.28 -0.99
CA LEU A 411 -13.26 20.30 -0.26
C LEU A 411 -12.01 20.72 -1.06
N GLU A 412 -11.24 21.68 -0.53
CA GLU A 412 -10.02 22.16 -1.18
C GLU A 412 -8.93 21.08 -1.18
N LYS A 413 -8.45 20.70 -2.37
CA LYS A 413 -7.45 19.63 -2.56
C LYS A 413 -6.10 19.98 -1.97
N GLU A 414 -5.73 21.27 -2.01
CA GLU A 414 -4.52 21.80 -1.37
C GLU A 414 -4.51 21.57 0.14
N GLN A 415 -5.68 21.48 0.75
CA GLN A 415 -5.88 21.27 2.18
C GLN A 415 -6.34 19.84 2.50
N PHE A 416 -6.17 18.89 1.57
CA PHE A 416 -6.72 17.54 1.70
C PHE A 416 -6.26 16.83 2.99
N LEU A 417 -4.97 16.92 3.35
CA LEU A 417 -4.46 16.31 4.59
C LEU A 417 -5.14 16.91 5.83
N GLN A 418 -5.25 18.23 5.91
CA GLN A 418 -5.90 18.90 7.04
C GLN A 418 -7.40 18.56 7.12
N ASN A 419 -8.07 18.51 5.97
CA ASN A 419 -9.49 18.15 5.89
C ASN A 419 -9.72 16.68 6.25
N GLN A 420 -8.81 15.79 5.89
CA GLN A 420 -8.85 14.38 6.25
C GLN A 420 -8.60 14.20 7.76
N ASP A 421 -7.57 14.84 8.32
CA ASP A 421 -7.30 14.82 9.78
C ASP A 421 -8.51 15.34 10.56
N LYS A 422 -9.15 16.42 10.09
CA LYS A 422 -10.38 16.94 10.67
C LYS A 422 -11.53 15.94 10.58
N PHE A 423 -11.71 15.30 9.43
CA PHE A 423 -12.77 14.31 9.26
C PHE A 423 -12.60 13.14 10.24
N TRP A 424 -11.40 12.56 10.33
CA TRP A 424 -11.13 11.41 11.19
C TRP A 424 -11.10 11.74 12.68
N SER A 425 -10.60 12.91 13.08
CA SER A 425 -10.64 13.36 14.49
C SER A 425 -12.07 13.51 15.02
N LEU A 426 -13.03 13.93 14.18
CA LEU A 426 -14.45 13.96 14.57
C LEU A 426 -15.03 12.57 14.85
N LEU A 427 -14.47 11.52 14.23
CA LEU A 427 -14.95 10.15 14.39
C LEU A 427 -14.21 9.37 15.49
N GLU A 428 -13.07 9.87 15.97
CA GLU A 428 -12.13 9.15 16.83
C GLU A 428 -12.79 8.53 18.06
N SER A 429 -13.73 9.25 18.70
CA SER A 429 -14.45 8.78 19.90
C SER A 429 -15.24 7.47 19.70
N GLN A 430 -15.59 7.15 18.45
CA GLN A 430 -16.38 5.97 18.07
C GLN A 430 -15.55 4.90 17.33
N LEU A 431 -14.24 5.14 17.15
CA LEU A 431 -13.35 4.30 16.37
C LEU A 431 -12.30 3.63 17.27
N PRO A 432 -12.36 2.30 17.46
CA PRO A 432 -11.35 1.61 18.25
C PRO A 432 -9.97 1.74 17.58
N ILE A 433 -8.95 2.04 18.38
CA ILE A 433 -7.56 2.10 17.92
C ILE A 433 -6.96 0.69 17.95
N HIS A 434 -6.36 0.29 16.84
CA HIS A 434 -5.61 -0.95 16.78
C HIS A 434 -4.16 -0.77 17.22
N SER A 435 -3.66 -1.78 17.92
CA SER A 435 -2.28 -1.85 18.38
C SER A 435 -1.42 -2.70 17.46
N LEU A 436 -0.20 -2.23 17.19
CA LEU A 436 0.81 -2.97 16.43
C LEU A 436 1.36 -4.12 17.29
N CYS A 437 1.51 -5.31 16.70
CA CYS A 437 1.85 -6.52 17.46
C CYS A 437 3.24 -7.09 17.16
N LEU A 438 4.00 -6.49 16.24
CA LEU A 438 5.27 -7.05 15.77
C LEU A 438 6.36 -5.99 15.68
N LEU A 439 7.60 -6.40 15.96
CA LEU A 439 8.83 -5.66 15.68
C LEU A 439 9.44 -6.16 14.35
N PRO A 440 10.26 -5.34 13.67
CA PRO A 440 10.60 -3.96 14.02
C PRO A 440 9.46 -2.97 13.70
N ILE A 441 9.40 -1.87 14.44
CA ILE A 441 8.53 -0.72 14.10
C ILE A 441 9.43 0.41 13.65
N CYS A 442 9.39 0.71 12.35
CA CYS A 442 10.21 1.75 11.73
C CYS A 442 9.31 2.67 10.92
N SER A 443 9.40 3.97 11.18
CA SER A 443 8.62 4.96 10.44
C SER A 443 9.33 6.30 10.41
N SER A 444 9.43 6.84 9.20
CA SER A 444 9.71 8.25 8.91
C SER A 444 8.43 9.04 8.65
N PHE A 445 7.26 8.43 8.89
CA PHE A 445 5.92 9.01 8.65
C PHE A 445 5.66 9.34 7.18
N CYS A 446 6.39 8.68 6.28
CA CYS A 446 6.19 8.82 4.84
C CYS A 446 4.78 8.37 4.45
N LEU A 447 4.00 9.25 3.83
CA LEU A 447 2.66 8.94 3.32
C LEU A 447 2.66 8.15 1.99
N GLY A 448 3.84 7.81 1.46
CA GLY A 448 3.99 7.27 0.11
C GLY A 448 3.86 8.34 -0.96
N TYR A 449 3.98 9.62 -0.60
CA TYR A 449 4.04 10.73 -1.55
C TYR A 449 4.69 11.95 -0.92
N GLY A 450 5.15 12.87 -1.76
CA GLY A 450 5.69 14.15 -1.32
C GLY A 450 5.97 15.08 -2.48
N LYS A 451 6.13 16.38 -2.18
CA LYS A 451 6.57 17.39 -3.16
C LYS A 451 8.03 17.18 -3.58
N LYS A 452 8.78 16.49 -2.74
CA LYS A 452 10.20 16.11 -2.90
C LYS A 452 10.40 14.75 -2.23
N ARG A 453 11.49 14.06 -2.58
CA ARG A 453 11.93 12.84 -1.88
C ARG A 453 13.23 13.11 -1.13
N TYR A 454 13.28 12.70 0.12
CA TYR A 454 14.41 12.88 1.02
C TYR A 454 15.11 11.57 1.33
N SER A 455 16.42 11.66 1.53
CA SER A 455 17.25 10.59 2.08
C SER A 455 18.26 11.18 3.07
N PHE A 456 18.26 10.70 4.32
CA PHE A 456 19.08 11.22 5.41
C PHE A 456 18.97 12.74 5.59
N GLY A 457 17.77 13.30 5.36
CA GLY A 457 17.49 14.73 5.46
C GLY A 457 17.91 15.57 4.24
N GLU A 458 18.56 14.98 3.24
CA GLU A 458 18.90 15.64 1.97
C GLU A 458 17.85 15.39 0.90
N GLU A 459 17.65 16.35 0.00
CA GLU A 459 16.79 16.21 -1.18
C GLU A 459 17.45 15.26 -2.20
N GLU A 460 16.86 14.09 -2.39
CA GLU A 460 17.27 13.11 -3.39
C GLU A 460 16.63 13.37 -4.74
N ASP A 461 15.36 13.80 -4.72
CA ASP A 461 14.58 14.13 -5.90
C ASP A 461 13.71 15.36 -5.58
N SER A 462 13.73 16.36 -6.46
CA SER A 462 13.06 17.63 -6.27
C SER A 462 11.65 17.67 -6.88
N GLY A 463 11.25 16.63 -7.62
CA GLY A 463 9.93 16.50 -8.20
C GLY A 463 8.88 15.92 -7.25
N PRO A 464 7.57 16.17 -7.52
CA PRO A 464 6.49 15.45 -6.86
C PRO A 464 6.61 13.96 -7.16
N TRP A 465 6.21 13.14 -6.20
CA TRP A 465 6.15 11.70 -6.41
C TRP A 465 5.04 11.10 -5.56
N PHE A 466 4.47 10.01 -6.06
CA PHE A 466 3.44 9.22 -5.40
C PHE A 466 3.66 7.74 -5.67
N ASN A 467 3.84 6.93 -4.62
CA ASN A 467 3.76 5.49 -4.64
C ASN A 467 3.30 4.99 -3.27
N LEU A 468 2.04 4.56 -3.16
CA LEU A 468 1.46 4.16 -1.88
C LEU A 468 2.14 2.90 -1.28
N SER A 469 2.84 2.08 -2.08
CA SER A 469 3.67 0.98 -1.53
C SER A 469 4.79 1.49 -0.61
N ALA A 470 5.24 2.74 -0.82
CA ALA A 470 6.23 3.42 0.01
C ALA A 470 5.66 4.04 1.29
N GLN A 471 4.33 4.00 1.49
CA GLN A 471 3.72 4.50 2.73
C GLN A 471 4.23 3.70 3.93
N GLU A 472 4.77 4.36 4.94
CA GLU A 472 5.29 3.72 6.15
C GLU A 472 4.22 3.65 7.26
N VAL A 473 4.54 3.00 8.37
CA VAL A 473 3.59 2.86 9.50
C VAL A 473 3.22 4.25 10.04
N GLN A 474 1.92 4.55 10.06
CA GLN A 474 1.42 5.86 10.47
C GLN A 474 1.22 5.97 11.98
N PRO A 475 1.35 7.18 12.57
CA PRO A 475 1.20 7.39 14.01
C PRO A 475 -0.27 7.55 14.40
N ILE A 476 -0.53 7.58 15.70
CA ILE A 476 -1.77 8.13 16.24
C ILE A 476 -1.66 9.66 16.18
N PHE A 477 -2.53 10.29 15.40
CA PHE A 477 -2.63 11.74 15.36
C PHE A 477 -3.32 12.23 16.62
N SER A 478 -2.56 12.91 17.49
CA SER A 478 -3.04 13.41 18.77
C SER A 478 -3.29 14.91 18.71
N GLU A 479 -4.42 15.34 19.28
CA GLU A 479 -4.67 16.72 19.66
C GLU A 479 -5.07 16.76 21.15
N VAL A 480 -4.12 17.20 21.99
CA VAL A 480 -4.36 17.36 23.42
C VAL A 480 -4.63 18.84 23.71
N GLN A 481 -5.87 19.12 24.11
CA GLN A 481 -6.26 20.42 24.65
C GLN A 481 -6.76 20.25 26.10
N PRO A 482 -6.19 20.96 27.10
CA PRO A 482 -6.65 20.88 28.47
C PRO A 482 -8.07 21.44 28.61
N LYS A 483 -8.99 20.68 29.23
CA LYS A 483 -10.40 21.08 29.41
C LYS A 483 -10.58 22.37 30.22
N ASP A 484 -9.69 22.62 31.19
CA ASP A 484 -9.75 23.79 32.08
C ASP A 484 -8.65 24.83 31.77
N GLY A 485 -7.96 24.71 30.61
CA GLY A 485 -6.81 25.55 30.26
C GLY A 485 -5.56 25.33 31.12
N LYS A 486 -5.61 24.43 32.11
CA LYS A 486 -4.50 24.03 32.98
C LYS A 486 -3.87 22.74 32.45
N GLY A 487 -2.76 22.87 31.73
CA GLY A 487 -2.01 21.75 31.15
C GLY A 487 -1.31 22.15 29.86
N GLY A 488 -0.36 21.32 29.41
CA GLY A 488 0.28 21.52 28.12
C GLY A 488 -0.69 21.24 26.96
N ARG A 489 -0.55 21.96 25.87
CA ARG A 489 -1.25 21.73 24.61
C ARG A 489 -0.30 21.09 23.61
N VAL A 490 -0.80 20.17 22.81
CA VAL A 490 -0.01 19.61 21.72
C VAL A 490 -0.90 19.11 20.58
N LYS A 491 -0.45 19.33 19.35
CA LYS A 491 -1.08 18.85 18.13
C LYS A 491 -0.02 18.20 17.25
N SER A 492 -0.33 17.02 16.73
CA SER A 492 0.50 16.35 15.73
C SER A 492 -0.15 16.37 14.36
N GLN A 493 0.63 16.65 13.32
CA GLN A 493 0.16 16.63 11.92
C GLN A 493 1.30 16.25 10.97
N ILE A 494 0.98 15.75 9.79
CA ILE A 494 2.00 15.46 8.77
C ILE A 494 2.56 16.76 8.19
N CYS A 495 3.88 16.80 7.99
CA CYS A 495 4.56 17.86 7.26
C CYS A 495 5.24 17.31 6.01
N GLN A 496 5.05 18.01 4.88
CA GLN A 496 5.64 17.63 3.58
C GLN A 496 6.75 18.59 3.12
N GLU A 497 7.16 19.54 3.97
CA GLU A 497 8.17 20.55 3.61
C GLU A 497 9.59 20.03 3.78
N VAL A 498 9.83 19.21 4.82
CA VAL A 498 11.12 18.61 5.13
C VAL A 498 10.88 17.22 5.70
N ALA A 499 11.65 16.23 5.27
CA ALA A 499 11.61 14.87 5.80
C ALA A 499 13.03 14.33 6.00
N TRP A 500 13.14 13.25 6.80
CA TRP A 500 14.40 12.52 6.93
C TRP A 500 14.54 11.46 5.83
N HIS A 501 13.50 10.65 5.64
CA HIS A 501 13.34 9.75 4.50
C HIS A 501 11.96 9.93 3.85
N GLY A 502 11.87 9.66 2.55
CA GLY A 502 10.59 9.68 1.84
C GLY A 502 10.07 11.10 1.61
N GLY A 503 8.77 11.33 1.81
CA GLY A 503 8.10 12.56 1.37
C GLY A 503 7.44 13.37 2.49
N SER A 504 7.56 12.92 3.74
CA SER A 504 6.88 13.52 4.89
C SER A 504 7.65 13.27 6.20
N SER A 505 7.40 14.13 7.19
CA SER A 505 7.78 13.96 8.59
C SER A 505 6.56 14.20 9.49
N LEU A 506 6.66 13.88 10.79
CA LEU A 506 5.63 14.24 11.77
C LEU A 506 5.98 15.57 12.43
N LEU A 507 5.09 16.55 12.31
CA LEU A 507 5.19 17.84 12.97
C LEU A 507 4.40 17.82 14.27
N ILE A 508 5.05 18.20 15.36
CA ILE A 508 4.44 18.39 16.68
C ILE A 508 4.57 19.85 17.07
N GLU A 509 3.43 20.49 17.28
CA GLU A 509 3.32 21.86 17.76
C GLU A 509 2.67 21.83 19.13
N GLY A 510 3.27 22.52 20.10
CA GLY A 510 2.75 22.53 21.46
C GLY A 510 3.07 23.79 22.23
N SER A 511 2.41 23.90 23.39
CA SER A 511 2.66 24.97 24.34
C SER A 511 2.61 24.46 25.78
N LEU A 512 3.48 25.00 26.61
CA LEU A 512 3.63 24.67 28.02
C LEU A 512 3.38 25.95 28.84
N PRO A 513 2.17 26.13 29.41
CA PRO A 513 1.86 27.24 30.30
C PRO A 513 2.76 27.22 31.55
N SER A 514 2.85 28.36 32.24
CA SER A 514 3.64 28.47 33.48
C SER A 514 3.23 27.43 34.52
N GLY A 515 4.23 26.83 35.17
CA GLY A 515 4.04 25.78 36.18
C GLY A 515 3.68 24.40 35.61
N ILE A 516 3.69 24.21 34.29
CA ILE A 516 3.53 22.91 33.65
C ILE A 516 4.90 22.35 33.24
N ASP A 517 5.28 21.22 33.84
CA ASP A 517 6.60 20.61 33.63
C ASP A 517 6.74 19.95 32.24
N GLY A 518 5.64 19.58 31.59
CA GLY A 518 5.68 18.97 30.26
C GLY A 518 4.35 18.44 29.73
N VAL A 519 4.39 17.94 28.50
CA VAL A 519 3.27 17.33 27.78
C VAL A 519 3.76 16.08 27.05
N THR A 520 2.92 15.04 27.00
CA THR A 520 3.23 13.77 26.34
C THR A 520 2.28 13.54 25.17
N VAL A 521 2.84 13.11 24.04
CA VAL A 521 2.12 12.71 22.82
C VAL A 521 2.27 11.20 22.64
N ARG A 522 1.17 10.46 22.54
CA ARG A 522 1.22 9.03 22.21
C ARG A 522 1.38 8.87 20.70
N LEU A 523 2.45 8.19 20.28
CA LEU A 523 2.72 7.99 18.86
C LEU A 523 2.20 6.65 18.37
N PHE A 524 2.36 5.58 19.15
CA PHE A 524 1.93 4.25 18.78
C PHE A 524 1.22 3.53 19.92
N SER A 525 0.17 2.78 19.58
CA SER A 525 -0.41 1.73 20.42
C SER A 525 0.22 0.40 20.07
N LEU A 526 0.72 -0.32 21.07
CA LEU A 526 1.52 -1.52 20.90
C LEU A 526 0.91 -2.66 21.72
N HIS A 527 1.06 -3.89 21.23
CA HIS A 527 0.79 -5.11 21.96
C HIS A 527 1.88 -6.13 21.58
N VAL A 528 3.09 -5.80 21.99
CA VAL A 528 4.32 -6.50 21.58
C VAL A 528 4.91 -7.20 22.80
N PRO A 529 5.12 -8.53 22.80
CA PRO A 529 5.92 -9.18 23.83
C PRO A 529 7.32 -8.56 23.85
N ALA A 530 7.75 -8.03 24.99
CA ALA A 530 9.01 -7.32 25.07
C ALA A 530 10.19 -8.28 24.86
N PRO A 531 11.10 -8.01 23.91
CA PRO A 531 12.36 -8.73 23.86
C PRO A 531 13.23 -8.36 25.09
N PRO A 532 14.17 -9.22 25.50
CA PRO A 532 15.10 -8.92 26.60
C PRO A 532 15.83 -7.58 26.44
N LYS A 533 16.19 -7.24 25.19
CA LYS A 533 16.90 -6.02 24.85
C LYS A 533 16.21 -5.30 23.70
N LEU A 534 15.82 -4.05 23.92
CA LEU A 534 15.21 -3.17 22.93
C LEU A 534 16.15 -2.02 22.58
N LEU A 535 16.22 -1.67 21.30
CA LEU A 535 16.85 -0.43 20.84
C LEU A 535 15.79 0.48 20.24
N LEU A 536 15.74 1.71 20.75
CA LEU A 536 14.94 2.78 20.19
C LEU A 536 15.86 3.81 19.54
N ALA A 537 15.56 4.22 18.30
CA ALA A 537 16.23 5.33 17.64
C ALA A 537 15.21 6.42 17.30
N LEU A 538 15.59 7.67 17.53
CA LEU A 538 14.79 8.85 17.26
C LEU A 538 15.62 9.84 16.45
N VAL A 539 15.08 10.28 15.32
CA VAL A 539 15.60 11.41 14.54
C VAL A 539 14.59 12.55 14.62
N TYR A 540 15.02 13.72 15.08
CA TYR A 540 14.11 14.87 15.26
C TYR A 540 14.84 16.20 15.09
N LYS A 541 14.08 17.29 14.98
CA LYS A 541 14.58 18.66 14.86
C LYS A 541 13.70 19.61 15.67
N MET A 542 14.31 20.37 16.58
CA MET A 542 13.65 21.46 17.32
C MET A 542 13.89 22.79 16.61
N GLU A 543 12.84 23.62 16.46
CA GLU A 543 12.93 24.82 15.61
C GLU A 543 12.87 26.15 16.36
N ASN A 544 12.07 26.26 17.41
CA ASN A 544 11.70 27.55 18.03
C ASN A 544 11.86 27.59 19.57
N SER A 545 12.36 26.54 20.21
CA SER A 545 12.65 26.54 21.64
C SER A 545 13.94 25.78 21.96
N SER A 546 14.79 26.38 22.78
CA SER A 546 15.96 25.75 23.40
C SER A 546 15.69 25.32 24.85
N ASN A 547 14.56 25.71 25.44
CA ASN A 547 14.17 25.39 26.81
C ASN A 547 13.29 24.13 26.90
N VAL A 548 12.88 23.55 25.78
CA VAL A 548 12.09 22.31 25.75
C VAL A 548 12.99 21.12 25.41
N ALA A 549 13.08 20.17 26.35
CA ALA A 549 13.72 18.89 26.15
C ALA A 549 12.74 17.87 25.55
N VAL A 550 13.26 17.08 24.62
CA VAL A 550 12.58 15.93 24.01
C VAL A 550 13.03 14.65 24.69
N SER A 551 12.11 13.72 24.97
CA SER A 551 12.44 12.36 25.45
C SER A 551 11.40 11.35 24.95
N LEU A 552 11.77 10.06 24.92
CA LEU A 552 10.82 8.98 24.66
C LEU A 552 10.31 8.39 25.98
N GLU A 553 9.04 8.00 25.98
CA GLU A 553 8.41 7.27 27.07
C GLU A 553 7.87 5.94 26.57
N LEU A 554 8.25 4.86 27.25
CA LEU A 554 7.77 3.52 26.98
C LEU A 554 6.80 3.11 28.08
N SER A 555 5.60 2.68 27.70
CA SER A 555 4.63 2.08 28.62
C SER A 555 4.67 0.57 28.50
N THR A 556 4.76 -0.12 29.63
CA THR A 556 4.82 -1.58 29.72
C THR A 556 3.82 -2.13 30.72
N GLN A 557 3.44 -3.39 30.55
CA GLN A 557 2.53 -4.10 31.45
C GLN A 557 3.06 -5.51 31.74
N ASP A 558 2.94 -5.93 33.00
CA ASP A 558 3.35 -7.28 33.44
C ASP A 558 2.53 -8.35 32.70
N ALA A 559 3.22 -9.32 32.11
CA ALA A 559 2.61 -10.44 31.38
C ALA A 559 1.59 -11.22 32.23
N LYS A 560 1.76 -11.28 33.57
CA LYS A 560 0.83 -11.96 34.49
C LYS A 560 -0.49 -11.22 34.70
N SER A 561 -0.53 -9.92 34.37
CA SER A 561 -1.69 -9.03 34.55
C SER A 561 -2.46 -8.78 33.25
N CYS A 562 -1.99 -9.31 32.12
CA CYS A 562 -2.63 -9.18 30.82
C CYS A 562 -3.84 -10.13 30.69
N ASN A 563 -4.95 -9.84 31.39
CA ASN A 563 -6.26 -10.40 31.04
C ASN A 563 -6.92 -9.49 30.01
N VAL A 564 -7.09 -9.99 28.79
CA VAL A 564 -7.50 -9.22 27.62
C VAL A 564 -8.92 -9.64 27.22
N ASP A 565 -9.92 -9.12 27.91
CA ASP A 565 -11.33 -9.42 27.61
C ASP A 565 -12.21 -8.17 27.39
N SER A 566 -11.66 -6.95 27.39
CA SER A 566 -12.50 -5.74 27.25
C SER A 566 -11.80 -4.55 26.62
N ILE A 567 -12.53 -3.88 25.70
CA ILE A 567 -12.10 -2.76 24.85
C ILE A 567 -12.10 -1.43 25.61
N ASN A 568 -12.68 -1.40 26.82
CA ASN A 568 -12.71 -0.20 27.65
C ASN A 568 -11.69 -0.31 28.78
N ALA A 569 -10.72 0.61 28.72
CA ALA A 569 -9.69 0.89 29.70
C ALA A 569 -8.50 -0.09 29.78
N LEU A 570 -7.34 0.43 29.33
CA LEU A 570 -6.03 0.24 29.96
C LEU A 570 -6.12 0.65 31.46
N SER A 571 -6.93 -0.05 32.25
CA SER A 571 -7.14 0.18 33.68
C SER A 571 -6.19 -0.66 34.55
N VAL A 572 -5.28 -1.40 33.92
CA VAL A 572 -4.17 -2.04 34.61
C VAL A 572 -3.04 -1.02 34.76
N GLU A 573 -2.51 -0.90 35.98
CA GLU A 573 -1.33 -0.07 36.30
C GLU A 573 -0.20 -0.39 35.31
N SER A 574 -0.02 0.48 34.31
CA SER A 574 1.07 0.36 33.34
C SER A 574 2.29 1.08 33.90
N MET A 575 3.46 0.45 33.82
CA MET A 575 4.71 1.10 34.19
C MET A 575 5.17 1.96 33.02
N VAL A 576 5.22 3.27 33.24
CA VAL A 576 5.75 4.24 32.28
C VAL A 576 7.18 4.60 32.68
N GLN A 577 8.11 4.43 31.74
CA GLN A 577 9.51 4.80 31.92
C GLN A 577 9.90 5.89 30.92
N THR A 578 10.31 7.05 31.42
CA THR A 578 11.00 8.07 30.63
C THR A 578 12.44 7.62 30.39
N LEU A 579 12.86 7.60 29.13
CA LEU A 579 14.14 7.01 28.74
C LEU A 579 15.27 8.05 28.68
N GLN A 580 16.47 7.62 29.04
CA GLN A 580 17.69 8.41 28.94
C GLN A 580 18.46 8.03 27.67
N PRO A 581 18.89 9.00 26.85
CA PRO A 581 19.61 8.70 25.62
C PRO A 581 21.02 8.20 25.90
N LEU A 582 21.50 7.30 25.03
CA LEU A 582 22.89 6.88 24.95
C LEU A 582 23.77 8.02 24.44
N THR A 583 25.03 8.03 24.87
CA THR A 583 26.03 8.99 24.41
C THR A 583 26.48 8.72 22.97
N GLU A 584 26.50 7.45 22.56
CA GLU A 584 26.91 7.00 21.22
C GLU A 584 25.95 5.91 20.70
N PRO A 585 25.79 5.78 19.36
CA PRO A 585 25.00 4.71 18.77
C PRO A 585 25.62 3.33 19.05
N PRO A 586 24.82 2.31 19.41
CA PRO A 586 25.35 0.96 19.60
C PRO A 586 25.71 0.31 18.26
N LEU A 587 26.76 -0.51 18.22
CA LEU A 587 27.07 -1.37 17.06
C LEU A 587 25.97 -2.42 16.86
N PRO A 588 25.50 -2.71 15.63
CA PRO A 588 26.06 -2.29 14.34
C PRO A 588 25.49 -0.98 13.78
N VAL A 589 24.61 -0.27 14.49
CA VAL A 589 23.97 0.96 13.99
C VAL A 589 25.02 2.01 13.62
N ALA A 590 26.07 2.14 14.43
CA ALA A 590 27.19 3.06 14.16
C ALA A 590 27.90 2.80 12.82
N GLU A 591 27.92 1.56 12.30
CA GLU A 591 28.61 1.20 11.04
C GLU A 591 27.83 1.59 9.78
N THR A 592 26.54 1.92 9.94
CA THR A 592 25.60 2.11 8.82
C THR A 592 25.22 3.58 8.58
N GLN A 593 25.74 4.51 9.39
CA GLN A 593 25.32 5.91 9.33
C GLN A 593 26.30 6.81 8.57
N GLN A 594 25.73 7.63 7.70
CA GLN A 594 26.40 8.84 7.22
C GLN A 594 26.34 9.90 8.32
N ASN A 595 27.50 10.43 8.73
CA ASN A 595 27.66 11.39 9.84
C ASN A 595 27.09 12.80 9.54
N HIS A 596 26.27 12.97 8.51
CA HIS A 596 25.75 14.27 8.16
C HIS A 596 24.48 14.58 8.95
N LYS A 597 24.57 15.58 9.82
CA LYS A 597 23.48 15.92 10.73
C LYS A 597 22.42 16.84 10.11
N HIS A 598 22.65 17.56 9.00
CA HIS A 598 21.67 18.42 8.30
C HIS A 598 20.63 19.19 9.18
N GLY A 599 20.99 19.58 10.41
CA GLY A 599 20.08 20.18 11.38
C GLY A 599 19.12 19.21 12.10
N TRP A 600 19.21 17.91 11.85
CA TRP A 600 18.57 16.83 12.58
C TRP A 600 19.45 16.34 13.74
N GLU A 601 18.80 16.08 14.87
CA GLU A 601 19.37 15.40 16.02
C GLU A 601 19.00 13.92 15.98
N GLN A 602 19.92 13.06 16.40
CA GLN A 602 19.71 11.63 16.51
C GLN A 602 19.94 11.20 17.96
N ARG A 603 19.03 10.38 18.49
CA ARG A 603 19.11 9.82 19.84
C ARG A 603 18.84 8.34 19.81
N TYR A 604 19.55 7.61 20.66
CA TYR A 604 19.42 6.17 20.83
C TYR A 604 19.08 5.86 22.27
N TYR A 605 18.27 4.84 22.50
CA TYR A 605 17.91 4.39 23.84
C TYR A 605 17.99 2.87 23.87
N GLU A 606 18.76 2.35 24.81
CA GLU A 606 18.82 0.92 25.09
C GLU A 606 17.95 0.62 26.32
N VAL A 607 16.99 -0.28 26.17
CA VAL A 607 16.06 -0.66 27.24
C VAL A 607 16.15 -2.16 27.47
N HIS A 608 16.39 -2.54 28.72
CA HIS A 608 16.36 -3.95 29.15
C HIS A 608 15.00 -4.23 29.77
N LEU A 609 14.29 -5.19 29.20
CA LEU A 609 12.93 -5.55 29.61
C LEU A 609 12.90 -7.04 29.96
N SER A 610 12.00 -7.43 30.87
CA SER A 610 11.83 -8.83 31.26
C SER A 610 10.37 -9.08 31.61
N ASP A 611 9.80 -10.16 31.07
CA ASP A 611 8.47 -10.66 31.41
C ASP A 611 7.32 -9.63 31.28
N CYS A 612 7.37 -8.76 30.27
CA CYS A 612 6.35 -7.73 30.05
C CYS A 612 5.93 -7.60 28.57
N TYR A 613 4.83 -6.89 28.35
CA TYR A 613 4.40 -6.40 27.05
C TYR A 613 4.67 -4.90 26.93
N ILE A 614 4.99 -4.46 25.72
CA ILE A 614 5.07 -3.05 25.35
C ILE A 614 3.68 -2.61 24.88
N ASN A 615 3.12 -1.58 25.55
CA ASN A 615 1.76 -1.09 25.36
C ASN A 615 1.68 0.19 24.54
N SER A 616 2.67 1.07 24.68
CA SER A 616 2.73 2.29 23.88
C SER A 616 4.13 2.87 23.81
N LEU A 617 4.39 3.56 22.71
CA LEU A 617 5.52 4.47 22.58
C LEU A 617 4.98 5.90 22.48
N SER A 618 5.51 6.76 23.34
CA SER A 618 5.13 8.17 23.44
C SER A 618 6.37 9.05 23.42
N MET A 619 6.15 10.34 23.15
CA MET A 619 7.17 11.37 23.19
C MET A 619 6.78 12.42 24.22
N ARG A 620 7.70 12.75 25.12
CA ARG A 620 7.52 13.75 26.17
C ARG A 620 8.35 14.98 25.88
N PHE A 621 7.69 16.13 25.97
CA PHE A 621 8.26 17.46 25.87
C PHE A 621 8.22 18.09 27.25
N SER A 622 9.37 18.46 27.80
CA SER A 622 9.46 19.01 29.15
C SER A 622 10.32 20.26 29.22
N GLN A 623 9.93 21.21 30.06
CA GLN A 623 10.74 22.39 30.32
C GLN A 623 12.05 21.99 31.01
N LEU A 624 13.18 22.49 30.52
CA LEU A 624 14.50 22.34 31.14
C LEU A 624 14.62 23.25 32.36
N THR A 625 14.08 24.46 32.26
CA THR A 625 13.99 25.43 33.35
C THR A 625 12.56 25.94 33.46
N PRO A 626 11.98 26.04 34.67
CA PRO A 626 10.65 26.59 34.87
C PRO A 626 10.57 28.02 34.34
N GLN A 627 9.54 28.33 33.57
CA GLN A 627 9.28 29.67 33.05
C GLN A 627 8.01 30.28 33.65
N GLU A 628 8.03 31.60 33.85
CA GLU A 628 6.85 32.37 34.26
C GLU A 628 5.89 32.64 33.09
N GLU A 629 6.40 32.59 31.86
CA GLU A 629 5.63 32.76 30.62
C GLU A 629 5.36 31.42 29.93
N GLU A 630 4.39 31.41 29.01
CA GLU A 630 4.07 30.23 28.19
C GLU A 630 5.19 29.95 27.18
N GLU A 631 5.76 28.74 27.25
CA GLU A 631 6.78 28.29 26.32
C GLU A 631 6.10 27.55 25.16
N THR A 632 6.26 28.05 23.93
CA THR A 632 5.78 27.36 22.72
C THR A 632 6.91 26.60 22.05
N PHE A 633 6.59 25.46 21.44
CA PHE A 633 7.59 24.67 20.75
C PHE A 633 7.03 23.99 19.49
N THR A 634 7.95 23.72 18.57
CA THR A 634 7.74 23.04 17.30
C THR A 634 8.87 22.03 17.13
N CYS A 635 8.47 20.77 17.03
CA CYS A 635 9.37 19.65 16.87
C CYS A 635 8.98 18.85 15.62
N ARG A 636 9.94 18.58 14.75
CA ARG A 636 9.78 17.66 13.62
C ARG A 636 10.41 16.34 13.97
N ILE A 637 9.69 15.24 13.77
CA ILE A 637 10.22 13.89 13.90
C ILE A 637 10.44 13.34 12.51
N GLY A 638 11.70 13.05 12.21
CA GLY A 638 12.14 12.53 10.93
C GLY A 638 12.06 11.01 10.87
N GLU A 639 12.35 10.32 11.97
CA GLU A 639 12.28 8.85 12.03
C GLU A 639 12.15 8.35 13.48
N ILE A 640 11.40 7.27 13.67
CA ILE A 640 11.40 6.43 14.87
C ILE A 640 11.66 4.99 14.46
N ARG A 641 12.55 4.32 15.20
CA ARG A 641 12.79 2.87 15.08
C ARG A 641 12.71 2.20 16.45
N VAL A 642 12.01 1.07 16.50
CA VAL A 642 11.86 0.20 17.67
C VAL A 642 12.30 -1.20 17.24
N LEU A 643 13.43 -1.67 17.76
CA LEU A 643 14.12 -2.87 17.28
C LEU A 643 14.33 -3.88 18.41
N ASP A 644 14.08 -5.17 18.13
CA ASP A 644 14.62 -6.24 18.97
C ASP A 644 16.13 -6.27 18.80
N PHE A 645 16.85 -5.90 19.86
CA PHE A 645 18.31 -5.86 19.87
C PHE A 645 18.92 -7.04 20.62
N SER A 646 18.09 -7.98 21.06
CA SER A 646 18.52 -9.31 21.50
C SER A 646 19.00 -10.14 20.31
N HIS A 647 18.41 -9.90 19.14
CA HIS A 647 18.79 -10.45 17.84
C HIS A 647 19.01 -9.30 16.84
N PRO A 648 20.19 -8.66 16.84
CA PRO A 648 20.44 -7.51 15.99
C PRO A 648 20.13 -7.81 14.52
N PRO A 649 19.46 -6.88 13.81
CA PRO A 649 19.10 -7.06 12.42
C PRO A 649 20.34 -7.28 11.54
N SER A 650 20.26 -8.26 10.64
CA SER A 650 21.32 -8.56 9.68
C SER A 650 21.26 -7.62 8.48
N LEU A 651 22.43 -7.27 7.92
CA LEU A 651 22.49 -6.54 6.65
C LEU A 651 21.79 -7.34 5.54
N PRO A 652 21.10 -6.65 4.60
CA PRO A 652 20.55 -7.28 3.41
C PRO A 652 21.61 -8.05 2.61
N VAL A 653 21.22 -9.21 2.09
CA VAL A 653 22.07 -9.99 1.18
C VAL A 653 21.95 -9.46 -0.25
N GLN A 654 22.92 -9.82 -1.09
CA GLN A 654 22.94 -9.38 -2.49
C GLN A 654 21.76 -9.96 -3.29
N PRO A 655 21.04 -9.16 -4.10
CA PRO A 655 20.08 -9.66 -5.08
C PRO A 655 20.75 -10.59 -6.09
N THR A 656 20.08 -11.69 -6.44
CA THR A 656 20.62 -12.73 -7.33
C THR A 656 19.81 -12.85 -8.61
N ASP A 657 20.29 -13.66 -9.56
CA ASP A 657 19.57 -13.99 -10.80
C ASP A 657 19.11 -12.79 -11.65
N LEU A 658 19.88 -11.70 -11.64
CA LEU A 658 19.52 -10.51 -12.40
C LEU A 658 19.35 -10.85 -13.90
N SER A 659 18.28 -10.34 -14.49
CA SER A 659 17.98 -10.48 -15.91
C SER A 659 17.19 -9.29 -16.43
N LEU A 660 17.11 -9.17 -17.76
CA LEU A 660 16.33 -8.15 -18.45
C LEU A 660 15.36 -8.79 -19.44
N SER A 661 14.26 -8.09 -19.73
CA SER A 661 13.29 -8.47 -20.75
C SER A 661 12.57 -7.23 -21.31
N HIS A 662 11.81 -7.41 -22.39
CA HIS A 662 11.00 -6.35 -23.02
C HIS A 662 11.81 -5.08 -23.34
N VAL A 663 12.99 -5.25 -23.95
CA VAL A 663 13.79 -4.13 -24.39
C VAL A 663 13.09 -3.47 -25.59
N ARG A 664 13.02 -2.14 -25.56
CA ARG A 664 12.45 -1.29 -26.60
C ARG A 664 13.36 -0.08 -26.77
N TRP A 665 13.71 0.21 -28.02
CA TRP A 665 14.45 1.40 -28.38
C TRP A 665 13.52 2.42 -29.02
N LEU A 666 13.78 3.69 -28.74
CA LEU A 666 13.05 4.82 -29.31
C LEU A 666 14.05 5.87 -29.75
N GLN A 667 14.06 6.20 -31.04
CA GLN A 667 14.83 7.32 -31.56
C GLN A 667 13.89 8.51 -31.74
N ASN A 668 14.22 9.64 -31.12
CA ASN A 668 13.55 10.90 -31.41
C ASN A 668 14.19 11.50 -32.68
N GLU A 669 13.46 11.51 -33.79
CA GLU A 669 13.95 12.02 -35.07
C GLU A 669 14.25 13.53 -35.06
N GLU A 670 13.56 14.30 -34.21
CA GLU A 670 13.72 15.76 -34.15
C GLU A 670 14.96 16.16 -33.33
N THR A 671 15.20 15.49 -32.21
CA THR A 671 16.33 15.81 -31.30
C THR A 671 17.55 14.92 -31.51
N ASN A 672 17.41 13.86 -32.32
CA ASN A 672 18.39 12.79 -32.50
C ASN A 672 18.84 12.15 -31.17
N GLN A 673 17.93 12.10 -30.18
CA GLN A 673 18.15 11.42 -28.91
C GLN A 673 17.66 9.97 -28.98
N LEU A 674 18.43 9.06 -28.38
CA LEU A 674 18.11 7.65 -28.28
C LEU A 674 17.63 7.35 -26.86
N PHE A 675 16.55 6.57 -26.75
CA PHE A 675 15.97 6.15 -25.48
C PHE A 675 15.85 4.63 -25.44
N VAL A 676 16.08 4.06 -24.26
CA VAL A 676 15.88 2.63 -24.00
C VAL A 676 14.87 2.42 -22.89
N SER A 677 14.01 1.46 -23.14
CA SER A 677 12.95 1.03 -22.26
C SER A 677 13.15 -0.47 -22.03
N LEU A 678 13.34 -0.94 -20.80
CA LEU A 678 13.43 -2.37 -20.48
C LEU A 678 12.81 -2.75 -19.14
N THR A 679 12.65 -4.04 -18.86
CA THR A 679 12.25 -4.59 -17.56
C THR A 679 13.40 -5.35 -16.93
N LEU A 680 13.80 -4.97 -15.72
CA LEU A 680 14.76 -5.67 -14.87
C LEU A 680 14.04 -6.65 -13.95
N HIS A 681 14.62 -7.83 -13.75
CA HIS A 681 14.14 -8.85 -12.81
C HIS A 681 15.30 -9.35 -11.95
N TRP A 682 15.01 -9.74 -10.71
CA TRP A 682 15.97 -10.38 -9.81
C TRP A 682 15.27 -11.32 -8.82
N SER A 683 16.06 -12.07 -8.05
CA SER A 683 15.59 -12.97 -6.99
C SER A 683 16.06 -12.46 -5.64
N HIS A 684 15.11 -12.24 -4.72
CA HIS A 684 15.38 -11.88 -3.33
C HIS A 684 14.16 -12.20 -2.44
N SER A 685 14.38 -12.52 -1.15
CA SER A 685 13.28 -12.63 -0.17
C SER A 685 12.75 -11.25 0.21
N MET A 686 11.43 -11.07 0.19
CA MET A 686 10.80 -9.80 0.61
C MET A 686 10.55 -9.72 2.12
N GLU A 687 10.88 -10.77 2.89
CA GLU A 687 10.55 -10.85 4.31
C GLU A 687 11.18 -9.72 5.15
N ASN A 688 12.43 -9.34 4.85
CA ASN A 688 13.19 -8.32 5.59
C ASN A 688 13.52 -7.07 4.75
N ILE A 689 12.93 -6.95 3.56
CA ILE A 689 13.21 -5.83 2.63
C ILE A 689 12.06 -4.83 2.64
N ARG A 690 12.41 -3.55 2.73
CA ARG A 690 11.49 -2.42 2.57
C ARG A 690 11.23 -2.12 1.09
N HIS A 691 12.30 -1.99 0.33
CA HIS A 691 12.30 -1.72 -1.12
C HIS A 691 13.70 -1.96 -1.69
N PHE A 692 13.84 -1.84 -3.00
CA PHE A 692 15.12 -1.76 -3.69
C PHE A 692 15.28 -0.40 -4.34
N ARG A 693 16.49 0.15 -4.25
CA ARG A 693 16.89 1.34 -5.00
C ARG A 693 17.54 0.88 -6.30
N VAL A 694 17.00 1.31 -7.43
CA VAL A 694 17.46 0.91 -8.76
C VAL A 694 18.23 2.07 -9.37
N PHE A 695 19.50 1.84 -9.67
CA PHE A 695 20.40 2.84 -10.22
C PHE A 695 20.83 2.48 -11.64
N CYS A 696 21.23 3.50 -12.40
CA CYS A 696 22.07 3.34 -13.58
C CYS A 696 23.42 4.05 -13.43
N ARG A 697 24.44 3.53 -14.10
CA ARG A 697 25.80 4.09 -14.20
C ARG A 697 26.30 3.98 -15.62
N GLY A 698 27.31 4.82 -15.92
CA GLY A 698 28.25 4.55 -17.00
C GLY A 698 27.66 4.56 -18.40
N VAL A 699 26.60 5.35 -18.66
CA VAL A 699 26.03 5.52 -19.99
C VAL A 699 27.09 6.11 -20.92
N THR A 700 27.85 5.26 -21.61
CA THR A 700 29.09 5.64 -22.30
C THR A 700 29.22 4.91 -23.63
N CYS A 701 29.79 5.60 -24.63
CA CYS A 701 30.23 4.98 -25.88
C CYS A 701 31.72 4.68 -25.77
N ARG A 702 32.12 3.40 -25.89
CA ARG A 702 33.54 3.03 -25.74
C ARG A 702 34.37 3.44 -26.96
N LEU A 703 35.04 4.58 -26.91
CA LEU A 703 36.27 4.78 -27.71
C LEU A 703 37.41 3.93 -27.10
N PRO A 704 38.49 3.60 -27.85
CA PRO A 704 39.64 2.90 -27.28
C PRO A 704 40.16 3.64 -26.03
N PRO A 705 40.67 2.90 -25.02
CA PRO A 705 40.83 3.45 -23.67
C PRO A 705 41.73 4.70 -23.69
N PRO A 706 41.28 5.83 -23.10
CA PRO A 706 42.19 6.94 -22.85
C PRO A 706 43.28 6.50 -21.86
N SER A 707 44.44 7.14 -21.91
CA SER A 707 45.60 6.88 -21.05
C SER A 707 45.35 7.09 -19.54
N ARG A 708 44.15 7.54 -19.17
CA ARG A 708 43.66 7.67 -17.81
C ARG A 708 42.14 7.37 -17.77
N PRO A 709 41.65 6.50 -16.88
CA PRO A 709 40.22 6.24 -16.76
C PRO A 709 39.48 7.54 -16.38
N PRO A 710 38.31 7.82 -16.98
CA PRO A 710 37.47 8.94 -16.53
C PRO A 710 37.05 8.71 -15.07
N PRO A 711 36.83 9.79 -14.28
CA PRO A 711 36.30 9.65 -12.94
C PRO A 711 34.96 8.89 -12.98
N PRO A 712 34.68 7.99 -12.01
CA PRO A 712 33.44 7.24 -11.99
C PRO A 712 32.25 8.20 -11.96
N SER A 713 31.31 8.04 -12.91
CA SER A 713 30.06 8.80 -12.86
C SER A 713 29.25 8.35 -11.63
N ARG A 714 28.77 9.31 -10.85
CA ARG A 714 27.92 9.03 -9.69
C ARG A 714 26.68 8.25 -10.18
N PRO A 715 26.31 7.10 -9.57
CA PRO A 715 25.08 6.40 -9.93
C PRO A 715 23.88 7.33 -9.89
N HIS A 716 23.08 7.30 -10.95
CA HIS A 716 21.81 8.00 -11.02
C HIS A 716 20.69 7.06 -10.57
N LEU A 717 19.88 7.49 -9.61
CA LEU A 717 18.73 6.72 -9.14
C LEU A 717 17.62 6.79 -10.18
N LEU A 718 17.23 5.64 -10.71
CA LEU A 718 16.10 5.52 -11.63
C LEU A 718 14.76 5.50 -10.88
N GLY A 719 14.75 4.94 -9.68
CA GLY A 719 13.56 4.89 -8.82
C GLY A 719 13.61 3.78 -7.78
N LEU A 720 12.47 3.58 -7.12
CA LEU A 720 12.30 2.62 -6.04
C LEU A 720 11.42 1.46 -6.51
N ALA A 721 11.89 0.23 -6.33
CA ALA A 721 11.13 -0.98 -6.60
C ALA A 721 10.62 -1.60 -5.29
N HIS A 722 9.31 -1.81 -5.20
CA HIS A 722 8.68 -2.52 -4.08
C HIS A 722 8.41 -4.00 -4.38
N ALA A 723 8.99 -4.51 -5.45
CA ALA A 723 8.96 -5.92 -5.85
C ALA A 723 10.32 -6.27 -6.47
N CYS A 724 10.54 -7.56 -6.79
CA CYS A 724 11.78 -8.00 -7.44
C CYS A 724 11.78 -7.79 -8.97
N VAL A 725 11.09 -6.74 -9.42
CA VAL A 725 10.93 -6.37 -10.82
C VAL A 725 10.87 -4.84 -10.92
N TYR A 726 11.47 -4.27 -11.97
CA TYR A 726 11.43 -2.84 -12.25
C TYR A 726 11.48 -2.54 -13.75
N ARG A 727 10.52 -1.77 -14.25
CA ARG A 727 10.47 -1.25 -15.61
C ARG A 727 11.20 0.10 -15.67
N VAL A 728 12.30 0.15 -16.40
CA VAL A 728 13.03 1.36 -16.75
C VAL A 728 12.38 1.98 -17.98
N VAL A 729 11.70 3.11 -17.84
CA VAL A 729 10.96 3.76 -18.93
C VAL A 729 11.79 4.89 -19.53
N ASP A 730 11.97 4.81 -20.84
CA ASP A 730 12.53 5.86 -21.72
C ASP A 730 13.79 6.52 -21.13
N LEU A 731 14.74 5.70 -20.72
CA LEU A 731 16.05 6.14 -20.25
C LEU A 731 16.84 6.69 -21.44
N GLU A 732 17.19 7.97 -21.40
CA GLU A 732 18.05 8.59 -22.41
C GLU A 732 19.45 7.99 -22.40
N VAL A 733 19.96 7.64 -23.58
CA VAL A 733 21.27 7.02 -23.76
C VAL A 733 21.98 7.62 -24.99
N PRO A 734 23.32 7.70 -24.98
CA PRO A 734 24.07 8.22 -26.10
C PRO A 734 23.99 7.26 -27.28
N ASP A 735 23.98 7.83 -28.47
CA ASP A 735 24.17 7.10 -29.72
C ASP A 735 25.50 6.33 -29.69
N PRO A 736 25.52 5.01 -29.94
CA PRO A 736 26.76 4.25 -29.98
C PRO A 736 27.62 4.78 -31.14
N CYS A 737 28.94 4.92 -30.94
CA CYS A 737 29.80 5.41 -32.03
C CYS A 737 29.82 4.36 -33.17
N PRO A 738 30.09 4.75 -34.43
CA PRO A 738 30.03 3.86 -35.60
C PRO A 738 30.90 2.59 -35.52
N SER A 739 31.84 2.53 -34.58
CA SER A 739 32.74 1.41 -34.32
C SER A 739 32.79 0.98 -32.85
N SER A 740 31.84 1.43 -32.02
CA SER A 740 31.81 1.13 -30.58
C SER A 740 30.46 0.62 -30.09
N HIS A 741 30.52 -0.03 -28.93
CA HIS A 741 29.34 -0.42 -28.17
C HIS A 741 29.01 0.69 -27.17
N GLY A 742 27.72 0.97 -27.02
CA GLY A 742 27.21 1.67 -25.86
C GLY A 742 27.08 0.70 -24.69
N GLN A 743 27.25 1.19 -23.46
CA GLN A 743 27.15 0.38 -22.25
C GLN A 743 26.30 1.09 -21.20
N ILE A 744 25.45 0.33 -20.52
CA ILE A 744 24.64 0.79 -19.38
C ILE A 744 24.81 -0.22 -18.25
N GLU A 745 25.23 0.23 -17.08
CA GLU A 745 25.27 -0.60 -15.88
C GLU A 745 24.06 -0.29 -15.01
N PHE A 746 23.27 -1.31 -14.69
CA PHE A 746 22.19 -1.25 -13.72
C PHE A 746 22.66 -1.84 -12.40
N ALA A 747 22.31 -1.17 -11.30
CA ALA A 747 22.58 -1.67 -9.96
C ALA A 747 21.30 -1.68 -9.10
N VAL A 748 21.10 -2.75 -8.34
CA VAL A 748 19.94 -2.96 -7.47
C VAL A 748 20.43 -3.06 -6.04
N GLN A 749 20.14 -2.05 -5.22
CA GLN A 749 20.50 -1.98 -3.81
C GLN A 749 19.28 -2.37 -2.96
N PRO A 750 19.32 -3.49 -2.20
CA PRO A 750 18.25 -3.84 -1.28
C PRO A 750 18.33 -3.00 0.00
N ILE A 751 17.17 -2.52 0.48
CA ILE A 751 17.06 -1.74 1.72
C ILE A 751 16.25 -2.52 2.74
N SER A 752 16.79 -2.70 3.94
CA SER A 752 16.10 -3.48 4.99
C SER A 752 14.88 -2.75 5.56
N LYS A 753 13.97 -3.48 6.23
CA LYS A 753 12.82 -2.87 6.95
C LYS A 753 13.25 -1.86 8.01
N GLU A 754 14.40 -2.08 8.63
CA GLU A 754 15.04 -1.22 9.63
C GLU A 754 15.80 -0.03 9.04
N GLY A 755 15.88 0.06 7.72
CA GLY A 755 16.57 1.12 7.00
C GLY A 755 18.07 0.91 6.82
N PHE A 756 18.58 -0.33 7.00
CA PHE A 756 20.00 -0.61 6.77
C PHE A 756 20.31 -0.74 5.28
N GLU A 757 21.35 -0.02 4.85
CA GLU A 757 21.86 -0.03 3.49
C GLU A 757 23.13 -0.88 3.40
N PRO A 758 23.22 -1.85 2.48
CA PRO A 758 24.42 -2.63 2.29
C PRO A 758 25.44 -1.84 1.44
N VAL A 759 26.72 -2.12 1.67
CA VAL A 759 27.84 -1.54 0.88
C VAL A 759 27.77 -1.99 -0.60
N PRO A 760 28.33 -1.20 -1.56
CA PRO A 760 28.22 -1.47 -3.00
C PRO A 760 28.54 -2.89 -3.50
N PRO A 761 29.53 -3.63 -2.93
CA PRO A 761 29.79 -5.02 -3.33
C PRO A 761 28.60 -5.98 -3.13
N LEU A 762 27.64 -5.61 -2.28
CA LEU A 762 26.43 -6.37 -1.99
C LEU A 762 25.24 -5.92 -2.86
N TRP A 763 25.44 -5.04 -3.84
CA TRP A 763 24.39 -4.64 -4.78
C TRP A 763 24.32 -5.64 -5.92
N GLY A 764 23.12 -5.92 -6.42
CA GLY A 764 22.95 -6.69 -7.65
C GLY A 764 23.42 -5.86 -8.84
N GLN A 765 24.21 -6.42 -9.74
CA GLN A 765 24.74 -5.69 -10.91
C GLN A 765 24.41 -6.42 -12.21
N LEU A 766 24.03 -5.65 -13.23
CA LEU A 766 23.74 -6.12 -14.57
C LEU A 766 24.21 -5.08 -15.59
N VAL A 767 24.77 -5.53 -16.71
CA VAL A 767 25.18 -4.66 -17.80
C VAL A 767 24.38 -4.94 -19.05
N LEU A 768 23.95 -3.88 -19.73
CA LEU A 768 23.45 -3.90 -21.09
C LEU A 768 24.49 -3.26 -22.02
N ASP A 769 25.08 -4.08 -22.88
CA ASP A 769 25.90 -3.63 -24.01
C ASP A 769 25.01 -3.54 -25.25
N TYR A 770 25.03 -2.40 -25.94
CA TYR A 770 24.19 -2.17 -27.11
C TYR A 770 24.97 -1.64 -28.31
N VAL A 771 24.51 -1.99 -29.52
CA VAL A 771 25.11 -1.54 -30.79
C VAL A 771 24.06 -1.09 -31.78
N LYS A 772 24.41 -0.12 -32.64
CA LYS A 772 23.63 0.14 -33.85
C LYS A 772 23.73 -1.09 -34.75
N GLU A 773 22.61 -1.47 -35.37
CA GLU A 773 22.64 -2.43 -36.46
C GLU A 773 23.57 -1.88 -37.54
N THR A 774 24.77 -2.46 -37.66
CA THR A 774 25.62 -2.18 -38.81
C THR A 774 24.84 -2.63 -40.02
N GLN A 775 24.38 -1.68 -40.85
CA GLN A 775 24.02 -1.95 -42.23
C GLN A 775 25.22 -2.66 -42.85
N THR A 776 25.21 -3.99 -42.81
CA THR A 776 26.19 -4.77 -43.54
C THR A 776 25.71 -4.69 -44.97
N GLU A 777 26.54 -4.04 -45.77
CA GLU A 777 26.45 -3.93 -47.22
C GLU A 777 26.05 -5.28 -47.86
N VAL A 778 25.26 -5.16 -48.94
CA VAL A 778 24.92 -6.23 -49.90
C VAL A 778 26.15 -7.00 -50.38
#